data_AF-A0A8B4QB73-F1
#
_entry.id   AF-A0A8B4QB73-F1
#
_cell.length_a   1.000
_cell.length_b   1.000
_cell.length_c   1.000
_cell.angle_alpha   90.00
_cell.angle_beta   90.00
_cell.angle_gamma   90.00
#
_symmetry.space_group_name_H-M   'P 1'
#
loop_
_entity.id
_entity.type
_entity.pdbx_description
1 polymer ?
#
loop_
_entity_poly.entity_id
_entity_poly.type
_entity_poly.pdbx_seq_one_letter_code
_entity_poly.pdbx_strand_id
1 'polypeptide(L)'
;MASSSRLIYNQLPQEFKAQIKREEKVITFIEEMEQLVSAEVLALETDISKLVNKELTLDDEKLLNSIKERKNDLDLTNQKRIKNLTEIESIEKKMNVLLDKHQVELVIDAISKLPAKGEVTLENIEVVNKVLKSYNDLAYNLKNKVTNKSNLDRAKAEAEWFEVVVKMNKDISLIPPIEKITFDSEKLIRDNMNLYNKLDEKQKEMLLNASHLTKAFNRLTEIKKVSEVEMLLLRLPVADKVTLAMQERIAAARSEFEKLPKDFKPLVRYLSNLENAEKKIKELKLDLSITEVTERIDKLVADVPIKISHLDEIYEIRKITDEMTAEERAKIKNFDKLAIITEEVNKLKAKVTAFNKLTRLIPALEKITIQDEARIDTALKAYEELTEEQKTLIYEADFIKLQSAKKKVIELKSFAQIEEVVDLIKNLPEPLKLTLKDQVIVNNTFEQYKALTEKQKKDVTNREKLLQLVALIENLGMHEANAQITRVNELIEVLPDFINVDISSEKQVELITEKYNALSKEQQVHIKGYEKVAQYDQKIQMLKAKSVEVFEQIAKLPEASSVKVTDRDAIEKVRTAFSNLTAGQKNLVTNHQKLDAVEKALAQLESKTILDLVIGILALPEASVATEAVQGEVFTLRAKYNQLNKTQQSMITNYEKLVKVEEKLKNLAEINTVEAEKVITLIAKLPTTITLDQQSQIEDARSAYENLTIPQQSVVTNYEMLADAEEALLPLVAKEQKAAYKVTSMIDALPSKVTTDHEAAVNSVRKAFNGLTTSQKKLVKNEAVLVEAEKAIKKLQNIVAITSKNAKMAIPTITNLSTTVSGTASKSTKVYVYNGSKRLAYATVSKNGKYSMKIAKQKKGAKLKFVQRNSDKKVVKTTYVTVKGAKVKTPYSVKASATKVTGKASKAKTVAIYKGSKKISSVAVKSKGTFTAKITKQKKGVKLSVYAYDSVKNKSEKKVVSVK
;
A
#
# COMPACT_ATOMS: atom_id res chain seq x y z
N MET A 1 31.87 61.92 -69.15
CA MET A 1 30.77 61.40 -68.31
C MET A 1 31.21 60.33 -67.31
N ALA A 2 32.39 59.70 -67.45
CA ALA A 2 32.93 58.81 -66.41
C ALA A 2 33.63 59.57 -65.26
N SER A 3 34.21 60.75 -65.50
CA SER A 3 34.84 61.57 -64.45
C SER A 3 33.81 62.22 -63.51
N SER A 4 32.57 62.46 -63.98
CA SER A 4 31.48 63.01 -63.16
C SER A 4 30.83 61.97 -62.25
N SER A 5 30.93 60.67 -62.57
CA SER A 5 30.34 59.59 -61.77
C SER A 5 31.22 59.18 -60.58
N ARG A 6 32.55 59.35 -60.70
CA ARG A 6 33.51 59.06 -59.61
C ARG A 6 33.47 60.12 -58.51
N LEU A 7 33.25 61.39 -58.88
CA LEU A 7 33.06 62.48 -57.92
C LEU A 7 31.78 62.29 -57.10
N ILE A 8 30.69 61.84 -57.74
CA ILE A 8 29.41 61.54 -57.08
C ILE A 8 29.54 60.28 -56.20
N TYR A 9 30.23 59.22 -56.66
CA TYR A 9 30.47 58.03 -55.82
C TYR A 9 31.23 58.39 -54.55
N ASN A 10 32.28 59.21 -54.62
CA ASN A 10 33.05 59.59 -53.44
C ASN A 10 32.29 60.50 -52.46
N GLN A 11 31.28 61.24 -52.93
CA GLN A 11 30.42 62.11 -52.11
C GLN A 11 29.21 61.38 -51.50
N LEU A 12 28.98 60.09 -51.81
CA LEU A 12 27.93 59.31 -51.16
C LEU A 12 28.33 58.90 -49.73
N PRO A 13 27.38 58.90 -48.77
CA PRO A 13 27.57 58.35 -47.43
C PRO A 13 28.08 56.90 -47.47
N GLN A 14 28.86 56.48 -46.47
CA GLN A 14 29.46 55.13 -46.36
C GLN A 14 28.43 53.99 -46.57
N GLU A 15 27.21 54.17 -46.06
CA GLU A 15 26.12 53.19 -46.17
C GLU A 15 25.68 52.92 -47.62
N PHE A 16 25.67 53.94 -48.50
CA PHE A 16 25.32 53.79 -49.91
C PHE A 16 26.42 53.11 -50.73
N LYS A 17 27.68 53.31 -50.36
CA LYS A 17 28.83 52.64 -51.00
C LYS A 17 28.85 51.14 -50.66
N ALA A 18 28.47 50.77 -49.45
CA ALA A 18 28.31 49.37 -49.03
C ALA A 18 27.15 48.67 -49.76
N GLN A 19 26.07 49.41 -50.07
CA GLN A 19 24.91 48.88 -50.79
C GLN A 19 25.20 48.56 -52.26
N ILE A 20 26.01 49.39 -52.94
CA ILE A 20 26.43 49.16 -54.34
C ILE A 20 27.37 47.94 -54.47
N LYS A 21 28.27 47.70 -53.49
CA LYS A 21 29.13 46.50 -53.45
C LYS A 21 28.35 45.19 -53.19
N ARG A 22 27.20 45.26 -52.51
CA ARG A 22 26.28 44.11 -52.34
C ARG A 22 25.55 43.77 -53.65
N GLU A 23 25.17 44.77 -54.45
CA GLU A 23 24.42 44.55 -55.70
C GLU A 23 25.26 43.88 -56.81
N GLU A 24 26.56 44.14 -56.92
CA GLU A 24 27.44 43.45 -57.89
C GLU A 24 27.61 41.95 -57.56
N LYS A 25 27.79 41.59 -56.28
CA LYS A 25 27.85 40.18 -55.85
C LYS A 25 26.54 39.42 -56.11
N VAL A 26 25.39 40.10 -55.98
CA VAL A 26 24.07 39.51 -56.25
C VAL A 26 23.87 39.27 -57.76
N ILE A 27 24.42 40.12 -58.64
CA ILE A 27 24.30 39.92 -60.09
C ILE A 27 25.14 38.73 -60.55
N THR A 28 26.37 38.58 -60.06
CA THR A 28 27.23 37.42 -60.38
C THR A 28 26.61 36.11 -59.86
N PHE A 29 26.05 36.14 -58.65
CA PHE A 29 25.34 34.99 -58.08
C PHE A 29 24.07 34.62 -58.88
N ILE A 30 23.30 35.59 -59.38
CA ILE A 30 22.12 35.29 -60.22
C ILE A 30 22.54 34.66 -61.56
N GLU A 31 23.65 35.07 -62.16
CA GLU A 31 24.15 34.49 -63.41
C GLU A 31 24.70 33.07 -63.21
N GLU A 32 25.39 32.80 -62.10
CA GLU A 32 25.81 31.45 -61.70
C GLU A 32 24.62 30.54 -61.42
N MET A 33 23.59 31.04 -60.71
CA MET A 33 22.36 30.30 -60.42
C MET A 33 21.58 29.97 -61.71
N GLU A 34 21.55 30.87 -62.69
CA GLU A 34 20.85 30.64 -63.96
C GLU A 34 21.61 29.67 -64.89
N GLN A 35 22.95 29.61 -64.77
CA GLN A 35 23.76 28.57 -65.42
C GLN A 35 23.53 27.20 -64.77
N LEU A 36 23.49 27.11 -63.44
CA LEU A 36 23.20 25.86 -62.71
C LEU A 36 21.80 25.33 -63.03
N VAL A 37 20.77 26.19 -63.06
CA VAL A 37 19.40 25.78 -63.43
C VAL A 37 19.31 25.34 -64.89
N SER A 38 20.06 25.99 -65.79
CA SER A 38 20.09 25.56 -67.20
C SER A 38 20.87 24.25 -67.39
N ALA A 39 21.88 23.97 -66.55
CA ALA A 39 22.58 22.69 -66.53
C ALA A 39 21.66 21.57 -66.03
N GLU A 40 20.86 21.83 -65.00
CA GLU A 40 19.90 20.86 -64.45
C GLU A 40 18.77 20.51 -65.44
N VAL A 41 18.25 21.49 -66.18
CA VAL A 41 17.31 21.25 -67.28
C VAL A 41 17.91 20.34 -68.35
N LEU A 42 19.19 20.54 -68.70
CA LEU A 42 19.90 19.70 -69.68
C LEU A 42 20.18 18.29 -69.15
N ALA A 43 20.50 18.18 -67.85
CA ALA A 43 20.72 16.91 -67.17
C ALA A 43 19.42 16.10 -67.13
N LEU A 44 18.28 16.73 -66.81
CA LEU A 44 16.97 16.09 -66.86
C LEU A 44 16.57 15.67 -68.27
N GLU A 45 16.82 16.49 -69.29
CA GLU A 45 16.63 16.07 -70.69
C GLU A 45 17.46 14.82 -71.01
N THR A 46 18.70 14.77 -70.54
CA THR A 46 19.60 13.64 -70.74
C THR A 46 19.10 12.38 -70.03
N ASP A 47 18.67 12.50 -68.77
CA ASP A 47 18.17 11.38 -67.98
C ASP A 47 16.83 10.86 -68.50
N ILE A 48 15.92 11.75 -68.94
CA ILE A 48 14.69 11.36 -69.64
C ILE A 48 15.06 10.60 -70.92
N SER A 49 16.02 11.12 -71.70
CA SER A 49 16.46 10.46 -72.94
C SER A 49 17.09 9.07 -72.72
N LYS A 50 17.64 8.75 -71.54
CA LYS A 50 18.11 7.39 -71.22
C LYS A 50 16.97 6.37 -71.09
N LEU A 51 15.77 6.85 -70.75
CA LEU A 51 14.57 6.01 -70.58
C LEU A 51 13.68 6.03 -71.84
N VAL A 52 13.80 7.05 -72.68
CA VAL A 52 13.10 7.16 -73.96
C VAL A 52 13.67 6.16 -74.97
N ASN A 53 12.80 5.45 -75.68
CA ASN A 53 13.13 4.45 -76.72
C ASN A 53 13.99 3.24 -76.26
N LYS A 54 14.16 3.02 -74.96
CA LYS A 54 14.74 1.80 -74.36
C LYS A 54 13.63 0.87 -73.82
N GLU A 55 13.91 -0.42 -73.72
CA GLU A 55 13.12 -1.34 -72.89
C GLU A 55 13.41 -1.08 -71.40
N LEU A 56 12.36 -0.84 -70.60
CA LEU A 56 12.49 -0.48 -69.19
C LEU A 56 12.75 -1.73 -68.32
N THR A 57 13.58 -1.56 -67.30
CA THR A 57 13.88 -2.55 -66.25
C THR A 57 13.45 -2.03 -64.88
N LEU A 58 13.34 -2.90 -63.87
CA LEU A 58 12.93 -2.47 -62.51
C LEU A 58 13.92 -1.48 -61.88
N ASP A 59 15.21 -1.59 -62.19
CA ASP A 59 16.23 -0.65 -61.72
C ASP A 59 16.03 0.77 -62.29
N ASP A 60 15.39 0.88 -63.47
CA ASP A 60 15.05 2.16 -64.08
C ASP A 60 13.94 2.89 -63.30
N GLU A 61 13.21 2.22 -62.40
CA GLU A 61 12.18 2.84 -61.55
C GLU A 61 12.78 3.93 -60.64
N LYS A 62 13.96 3.67 -60.07
CA LYS A 62 14.66 4.65 -59.22
C LYS A 62 15.06 5.89 -60.03
N LEU A 63 15.55 5.68 -61.25
CA LEU A 63 15.90 6.78 -62.14
C LEU A 63 14.65 7.56 -62.57
N LEU A 64 13.55 6.88 -62.88
CA LEU A 64 12.27 7.50 -63.22
C LEU A 64 11.71 8.34 -62.05
N ASN A 65 11.72 7.80 -60.83
CA ASN A 65 11.31 8.53 -59.63
C ASN A 65 12.23 9.73 -59.37
N SER A 66 13.54 9.56 -59.50
CA SER A 66 14.50 10.67 -59.41
C SER A 66 14.25 11.75 -60.47
N ILE A 67 13.95 11.38 -61.71
CA ILE A 67 13.56 12.32 -62.77
C ILE A 67 12.28 13.06 -62.40
N LYS A 68 11.28 12.38 -61.83
CA LYS A 68 10.02 13.00 -61.40
C LYS A 68 10.23 13.99 -60.25
N GLU A 69 11.01 13.60 -59.25
CA GLU A 69 11.38 14.46 -58.12
C GLU A 69 12.15 15.69 -58.60
N ARG A 70 13.26 15.48 -59.32
CA ARG A 70 14.08 16.57 -59.87
C ARG A 70 13.29 17.46 -60.85
N LYS A 71 12.36 16.89 -61.63
CA LYS A 71 11.40 17.66 -62.43
C LYS A 71 10.52 18.54 -61.54
N ASN A 72 9.94 17.98 -60.47
CA ASN A 72 9.06 18.70 -59.57
C ASN A 72 9.80 19.82 -58.82
N ASP A 73 11.11 19.64 -58.55
CA ASP A 73 11.98 20.66 -57.95
C ASP A 73 12.25 21.86 -58.89
N LEU A 74 12.05 21.71 -60.20
CA LEU A 74 12.14 22.81 -61.15
C LEU A 74 10.83 23.60 -61.21
N ASP A 75 10.93 24.93 -61.36
CA ASP A 75 9.75 25.75 -61.62
C ASP A 75 9.11 25.46 -62.98
N LEU A 76 7.82 25.79 -63.14
CA LEU A 76 7.03 25.58 -64.37
C LEU A 76 7.63 26.22 -65.63
N THR A 77 8.42 27.29 -65.51
CA THR A 77 9.08 27.90 -66.68
C THR A 77 10.27 27.05 -67.13
N ASN A 78 11.02 26.48 -66.19
CA ASN A 78 12.15 25.61 -66.48
C ASN A 78 11.72 24.18 -66.86
N GLN A 79 10.66 23.64 -66.27
CA GLN A 79 10.05 22.38 -66.73
C GLN A 79 9.63 22.48 -68.21
N LYS A 80 9.00 23.59 -68.63
CA LYS A 80 8.62 23.83 -70.04
C LYS A 80 9.80 23.93 -71.01
N ARG A 81 11.02 24.09 -70.51
CA ARG A 81 12.24 24.09 -71.35
C ARG A 81 12.73 22.68 -71.66
N ILE A 82 12.29 21.67 -70.90
CA ILE A 82 12.64 20.25 -71.11
C ILE A 82 11.86 19.73 -72.32
N LYS A 83 12.56 19.40 -73.41
CA LYS A 83 11.94 19.02 -74.69
C LYS A 83 11.14 17.72 -74.67
N ASN A 84 11.56 16.73 -73.89
CA ASN A 84 10.96 15.38 -73.87
C ASN A 84 10.04 15.15 -72.66
N LEU A 85 9.58 16.21 -72.01
CA LEU A 85 8.82 16.12 -70.76
C LEU A 85 7.53 15.29 -70.88
N THR A 86 6.90 15.30 -72.06
CA THR A 86 5.65 14.57 -72.35
C THR A 86 5.85 13.05 -72.43
N GLU A 87 7.08 12.57 -72.56
CA GLU A 87 7.37 11.13 -72.62
C GLU A 87 7.34 10.45 -71.25
N ILE A 88 7.49 11.22 -70.16
CA ILE A 88 7.49 10.69 -68.79
C ILE A 88 6.20 9.93 -68.49
N GLU A 89 5.03 10.43 -68.91
CA GLU A 89 3.75 9.74 -68.68
C GLU A 89 3.67 8.39 -69.41
N SER A 90 4.29 8.27 -70.58
CA SER A 90 4.37 7.02 -71.33
C SER A 90 5.32 6.02 -70.66
N ILE A 91 6.46 6.53 -70.17
CA ILE A 91 7.46 5.75 -69.43
C ILE A 91 6.86 5.24 -68.11
N GLU A 92 6.11 6.08 -67.38
CA GLU A 92 5.41 5.69 -66.15
C GLU A 92 4.39 4.58 -66.41
N LYS A 93 3.59 4.68 -67.48
CA LYS A 93 2.64 3.60 -67.82
C LYS A 93 3.35 2.28 -68.10
N LYS A 94 4.46 2.31 -68.84
CA LYS A 94 5.27 1.11 -69.10
C LYS A 94 5.93 0.56 -67.83
N MET A 95 6.42 1.43 -66.94
CA MET A 95 7.01 1.05 -65.66
C MET A 95 5.96 0.40 -64.74
N ASN A 96 4.76 0.95 -64.67
CA ASN A 96 3.67 0.36 -63.88
C ASN A 96 3.28 -1.03 -64.40
N VAL A 97 3.23 -1.23 -65.73
CA VAL A 97 3.02 -2.56 -66.32
C VAL A 97 4.14 -3.53 -65.93
N LEU A 98 5.39 -3.07 -65.87
CA LEU A 98 6.54 -3.87 -65.45
C LEU A 98 6.47 -4.22 -63.96
N LEU A 99 6.12 -3.27 -63.10
CA LEU A 99 5.95 -3.47 -61.66
C LEU A 99 4.80 -4.44 -61.36
N ASP A 100 3.65 -4.28 -62.03
CA ASP A 100 2.52 -5.21 -61.95
C ASP A 100 2.92 -6.62 -62.37
N LYS A 101 3.72 -6.75 -63.45
CA LYS A 101 4.26 -8.03 -63.90
C LYS A 101 5.20 -8.63 -62.85
N HIS A 102 6.07 -7.83 -62.26
CA HIS A 102 7.02 -8.28 -61.24
C HIS A 102 6.33 -8.74 -59.94
N GLN A 103 5.29 -8.04 -59.49
CA GLN A 103 4.49 -8.47 -58.33
C GLN A 103 3.83 -9.84 -58.57
N VAL A 104 3.32 -10.06 -59.78
CA VAL A 104 2.77 -11.37 -60.17
C VAL A 104 3.88 -12.43 -60.20
N GLU A 105 5.07 -12.13 -60.74
CA GLU A 105 6.21 -13.05 -60.76
C GLU A 105 6.70 -13.43 -59.35
N LEU A 106 6.77 -12.48 -58.40
CA LEU A 106 7.14 -12.76 -57.01
C LEU A 106 6.15 -13.71 -56.34
N VAL A 107 4.85 -13.54 -56.57
CA VAL A 107 3.83 -14.46 -56.04
C VAL A 107 3.91 -15.82 -56.71
N ILE A 108 4.15 -15.88 -58.03
CA ILE A 108 4.40 -17.14 -58.74
C ILE A 108 5.63 -17.86 -58.16
N ASP A 109 6.73 -17.15 -57.91
CA ASP A 109 7.94 -17.72 -57.31
C ASP A 109 7.68 -18.21 -55.88
N ALA A 110 6.98 -17.43 -55.06
CA ALA A 110 6.59 -17.82 -53.71
C ALA A 110 5.71 -19.08 -53.70
N ILE A 111 4.75 -19.19 -54.64
CA ILE A 111 3.93 -20.39 -54.82
C ILE A 111 4.77 -21.58 -55.30
N SER A 112 5.79 -21.36 -56.12
CA SER A 112 6.67 -22.42 -56.62
C SER A 112 7.58 -23.00 -55.53
N LYS A 113 7.81 -22.23 -54.45
CA LYS A 113 8.55 -22.64 -53.25
C LYS A 113 7.68 -23.31 -52.19
N LEU A 114 6.36 -23.44 -52.42
CA LEU A 114 5.51 -24.20 -51.51
C LEU A 114 5.88 -25.69 -51.54
N PRO A 115 5.66 -26.41 -50.42
CA PRO A 115 5.93 -27.85 -50.35
C PRO A 115 5.24 -28.60 -51.48
N ALA A 116 5.89 -29.63 -52.02
CA ALA A 116 5.29 -30.44 -53.07
C ALA A 116 4.05 -31.20 -52.55
N LYS A 117 3.34 -31.85 -53.46
CA LYS A 117 2.14 -32.63 -53.12
C LYS A 117 2.48 -33.71 -52.10
N GLY A 118 1.86 -33.67 -50.92
CA GLY A 118 2.08 -34.62 -49.84
C GLY A 118 3.22 -34.28 -48.89
N GLU A 119 3.92 -33.15 -49.10
CA GLU A 119 5.01 -32.66 -48.24
C GLU A 119 4.58 -31.48 -47.34
N VAL A 120 3.32 -31.06 -47.39
CA VAL A 120 2.78 -30.13 -46.39
C VAL A 120 2.74 -30.85 -45.05
N THR A 121 3.30 -30.22 -44.03
CA THR A 121 3.43 -30.73 -42.66
C THR A 121 3.05 -29.63 -41.68
N LEU A 122 2.80 -29.99 -40.42
CA LEU A 122 2.43 -29.03 -39.37
C LEU A 122 3.43 -27.85 -39.23
N GLU A 123 4.72 -28.10 -39.47
CA GLU A 123 5.78 -27.09 -39.34
C GLU A 123 5.79 -26.06 -40.49
N ASN A 124 5.31 -26.45 -41.68
CA ASN A 124 5.37 -25.60 -42.87
C ASN A 124 4.02 -24.99 -43.28
N ILE A 125 2.92 -25.27 -42.55
CA ILE A 125 1.60 -24.66 -42.77
C ILE A 125 1.66 -23.13 -42.71
N GLU A 126 2.47 -22.56 -41.83
CA GLU A 126 2.59 -21.09 -41.73
C GLU A 126 3.17 -20.49 -43.02
N VAL A 127 4.07 -21.23 -43.71
CA VAL A 127 4.60 -20.84 -45.01
C VAL A 127 3.48 -20.84 -46.07
N VAL A 128 2.65 -21.89 -46.10
CA VAL A 128 1.47 -21.96 -46.97
C VAL A 128 0.54 -20.77 -46.75
N ASN A 129 0.25 -20.45 -45.49
CA ASN A 129 -0.62 -19.33 -45.12
C ASN A 129 -0.03 -17.96 -45.49
N LYS A 130 1.29 -17.77 -45.36
CA LYS A 130 1.99 -16.54 -45.78
C LYS A 130 1.93 -16.34 -47.30
N VAL A 131 2.12 -17.41 -48.08
CA VAL A 131 2.01 -17.34 -49.54
C VAL A 131 0.55 -17.11 -49.97
N LEU A 132 -0.42 -17.75 -49.31
CA LEU A 132 -1.84 -17.51 -49.53
C LEU A 132 -2.21 -16.04 -49.28
N LYS A 133 -1.69 -15.46 -48.20
CA LYS A 133 -1.85 -14.03 -47.92
C LYS A 133 -1.24 -13.15 -49.01
N SER A 134 0.00 -13.43 -49.42
CA SER A 134 0.69 -12.67 -50.48
C SER A 134 -0.08 -12.70 -51.80
N TYR A 135 -0.67 -13.84 -52.16
CA TYR A 135 -1.58 -13.95 -53.29
C TYR A 135 -2.88 -13.15 -53.09
N ASN A 136 -3.45 -13.17 -51.88
CA ASN A 136 -4.66 -12.43 -51.57
C ASN A 136 -4.47 -10.90 -51.58
N ASP A 137 -3.27 -10.42 -51.28
CA ASP A 137 -2.91 -8.99 -51.28
C ASP A 137 -2.72 -8.41 -52.70
N LEU A 138 -2.56 -9.24 -53.73
CA LEU A 138 -2.54 -8.77 -55.13
C LEU A 138 -3.86 -8.09 -55.53
N ALA A 139 -3.79 -7.07 -56.38
CA ALA A 139 -4.98 -6.49 -56.99
C ALA A 139 -5.76 -7.54 -57.81
N TYR A 140 -7.08 -7.43 -57.84
CA TYR A 140 -7.97 -8.46 -58.43
C TYR A 140 -7.63 -8.79 -59.89
N ASN A 141 -7.30 -7.78 -60.69
CA ASN A 141 -6.89 -7.93 -62.09
C ASN A 141 -5.52 -8.62 -62.29
N LEU A 142 -4.68 -8.66 -61.25
CA LEU A 142 -3.37 -9.31 -61.26
C LEU A 142 -3.43 -10.76 -60.79
N LYS A 143 -4.36 -11.11 -59.89
CA LYS A 143 -4.55 -12.49 -59.41
C LYS A 143 -4.75 -13.50 -60.53
N ASN A 144 -5.52 -13.13 -61.57
CA ASN A 144 -5.78 -13.99 -62.74
C ASN A 144 -4.54 -14.22 -63.62
N LYS A 145 -3.45 -13.48 -63.40
CA LYS A 145 -2.17 -13.66 -64.10
C LYS A 145 -1.20 -14.58 -63.36
N VAL A 146 -1.52 -15.01 -62.14
CA VAL A 146 -0.72 -15.99 -61.37
C VAL A 146 -0.98 -17.38 -61.93
N THR A 147 -0.05 -17.88 -62.73
CA THR A 147 -0.25 -19.08 -63.56
C THR A 147 -0.22 -20.40 -62.78
N ASN A 148 0.42 -20.43 -61.62
CA ASN A 148 0.58 -21.63 -60.78
C ASN A 148 -0.35 -21.65 -59.56
N LYS A 149 -1.45 -20.87 -59.57
CA LYS A 149 -2.43 -20.80 -58.46
C LYS A 149 -2.94 -22.18 -58.00
N SER A 150 -3.07 -23.15 -58.89
CA SER A 150 -3.50 -24.51 -58.54
C SER A 150 -2.58 -25.19 -57.51
N ASN A 151 -1.28 -24.87 -57.51
CA ASN A 151 -0.33 -25.38 -56.51
C ASN A 151 -0.60 -24.77 -55.13
N LEU A 152 -0.97 -23.49 -55.07
CA LEU A 152 -1.38 -22.82 -53.85
C LEU A 152 -2.72 -23.36 -53.33
N ASP A 153 -3.71 -23.55 -54.22
CA ASP A 153 -5.01 -24.13 -53.84
C ASP A 153 -4.85 -25.56 -53.28
N ARG A 154 -3.95 -26.36 -53.88
CA ARG A 154 -3.59 -27.69 -53.37
C ARG A 154 -2.92 -27.60 -51.99
N ALA A 155 -1.86 -26.80 -51.87
CA ALA A 155 -1.13 -26.67 -50.60
C ALA A 155 -2.05 -26.15 -49.48
N LYS A 156 -2.97 -25.25 -49.81
CA LYS A 156 -4.03 -24.78 -48.91
C LYS A 156 -4.94 -25.93 -48.48
N ALA A 157 -5.44 -26.74 -49.40
CA ALA A 157 -6.29 -27.88 -49.05
C ALA A 157 -5.56 -28.92 -48.18
N GLU A 158 -4.27 -29.16 -48.45
CA GLU A 158 -3.42 -30.00 -47.61
C GLU A 158 -3.20 -29.37 -46.22
N ALA A 159 -3.02 -28.05 -46.13
CA ALA A 159 -2.91 -27.34 -44.85
C ALA A 159 -4.22 -27.38 -44.03
N GLU A 160 -5.38 -27.18 -44.69
CA GLU A 160 -6.71 -27.28 -44.07
C GLU A 160 -6.97 -28.68 -43.50
N TRP A 161 -6.44 -29.74 -44.15
CA TRP A 161 -6.52 -31.11 -43.65
C TRP A 161 -5.81 -31.31 -42.29
N PHE A 162 -4.77 -30.54 -42.00
CA PHE A 162 -4.05 -30.58 -40.71
C PHE A 162 -4.65 -29.67 -39.63
N GLU A 163 -5.54 -28.72 -39.96
CA GLU A 163 -6.07 -27.74 -39.00
C GLU A 163 -6.81 -28.40 -37.83
N VAL A 164 -7.53 -29.50 -38.08
CA VAL A 164 -8.22 -30.26 -37.02
C VAL A 164 -7.21 -30.85 -36.04
N VAL A 165 -6.08 -31.36 -36.54
CA VAL A 165 -4.98 -31.93 -35.72
C VAL A 165 -4.29 -30.83 -34.90
N VAL A 166 -4.03 -29.66 -35.49
CA VAL A 166 -3.46 -28.49 -34.78
C VAL A 166 -4.37 -28.07 -33.63
N LYS A 167 -5.67 -27.92 -33.90
CA LYS A 167 -6.65 -27.53 -32.89
C LYS A 167 -6.74 -28.57 -31.78
N MET A 168 -6.82 -29.85 -32.12
CA MET A 168 -6.88 -30.93 -31.14
C MET A 168 -5.61 -31.03 -30.30
N ASN A 169 -4.41 -30.85 -30.87
CA ASN A 169 -3.17 -30.82 -30.10
C ASN A 169 -3.19 -29.69 -29.05
N LYS A 170 -3.74 -28.53 -29.41
CA LYS A 170 -3.95 -27.43 -28.46
C LYS A 170 -4.99 -27.80 -27.40
N ASP A 171 -6.15 -28.31 -27.78
CA ASP A 171 -7.23 -28.61 -26.84
C ASP A 171 -6.86 -29.77 -25.89
N ILE A 172 -6.17 -30.79 -26.39
CA ILE A 172 -5.65 -31.91 -25.57
C ILE A 172 -4.59 -31.42 -24.59
N SER A 173 -3.78 -30.42 -24.94
CA SER A 173 -2.81 -29.81 -24.01
C SER A 173 -3.47 -29.09 -22.82
N LEU A 174 -4.74 -28.73 -22.93
CA LEU A 174 -5.53 -28.12 -21.87
C LEU A 174 -6.19 -29.16 -20.95
N ILE A 175 -6.17 -30.45 -21.31
CA ILE A 175 -6.71 -31.51 -20.47
C ILE A 175 -5.79 -31.66 -19.25
N PRO A 176 -6.31 -31.49 -18.02
CA PRO A 176 -5.50 -31.61 -16.80
C PRO A 176 -4.78 -32.96 -16.69
N PRO A 177 -3.72 -33.06 -15.87
CA PRO A 177 -3.13 -34.35 -15.48
C PRO A 177 -4.20 -35.33 -15.03
N ILE A 178 -4.03 -36.63 -15.30
CA ILE A 178 -5.07 -37.66 -15.10
C ILE A 178 -5.63 -37.65 -13.67
N GLU A 179 -4.77 -37.45 -12.66
CA GLU A 179 -5.19 -37.39 -11.25
C GLU A 179 -6.08 -36.18 -10.92
N LYS A 180 -6.00 -35.10 -11.71
CA LYS A 180 -6.71 -33.83 -11.50
C LYS A 180 -7.99 -33.70 -12.33
N ILE A 181 -8.38 -34.74 -13.06
CA ILE A 181 -9.61 -34.71 -13.86
C ILE A 181 -10.82 -34.66 -12.92
N THR A 182 -11.69 -33.70 -13.18
CA THR A 182 -12.99 -33.52 -12.51
C THR A 182 -14.12 -33.52 -13.56
N PHE A 183 -15.38 -33.45 -13.10
CA PHE A 183 -16.52 -33.27 -13.99
C PHE A 183 -16.44 -31.99 -14.85
N ASP A 184 -15.70 -30.97 -14.44
CA ASP A 184 -15.55 -29.72 -15.22
C ASP A 184 -14.78 -29.97 -16.53
N SER A 185 -13.93 -31.01 -16.55
CA SER A 185 -13.16 -31.41 -17.75
C SER A 185 -13.96 -32.30 -18.70
N GLU A 186 -15.17 -32.76 -18.30
CA GLU A 186 -15.97 -33.73 -19.04
C GLU A 186 -16.23 -33.30 -20.48
N LYS A 187 -16.72 -32.07 -20.67
CA LYS A 187 -17.08 -31.56 -21.99
C LYS A 187 -15.86 -31.52 -22.92
N LEU A 188 -14.74 -30.98 -22.44
CA LEU A 188 -13.50 -30.88 -23.22
C LEU A 188 -12.97 -32.26 -23.63
N ILE A 189 -12.94 -33.21 -22.69
CA ILE A 189 -12.45 -34.57 -22.93
C ILE A 189 -13.37 -35.32 -23.90
N ARG A 190 -14.70 -35.26 -23.71
CA ARG A 190 -15.67 -35.91 -24.60
C ARG A 190 -15.67 -35.32 -26.00
N ASP A 191 -15.67 -34.00 -26.13
CA ASP A 191 -15.66 -33.32 -27.42
C ASP A 191 -14.39 -33.69 -28.23
N ASN A 192 -13.22 -33.70 -27.58
CA ASN A 192 -11.97 -34.10 -28.24
C ASN A 192 -11.91 -35.60 -28.53
N MET A 193 -12.44 -36.46 -27.67
CA MET A 193 -12.53 -37.90 -27.96
C MET A 193 -13.46 -38.18 -29.15
N ASN A 194 -14.57 -37.44 -29.27
CA ASN A 194 -15.46 -37.51 -30.43
C ASN A 194 -14.77 -37.07 -31.72
N LEU A 195 -13.92 -36.04 -31.67
CA LEU A 195 -13.11 -35.63 -32.82
C LEU A 195 -12.01 -36.66 -33.13
N TYR A 196 -11.33 -37.20 -32.12
CA TYR A 196 -10.31 -38.25 -32.24
C TYR A 196 -10.84 -39.47 -32.98
N ASN A 197 -12.06 -39.91 -32.65
CA ASN A 197 -12.71 -41.04 -33.30
C ASN A 197 -13.07 -40.80 -34.78
N LYS A 198 -13.09 -39.54 -35.23
CA LYS A 198 -13.37 -39.15 -36.62
C LYS A 198 -12.11 -38.92 -37.46
N LEU A 199 -10.94 -38.83 -36.83
CA LEU A 199 -9.66 -38.71 -37.54
C LEU A 199 -9.31 -40.01 -38.25
N ASP A 200 -8.63 -39.91 -39.39
CA ASP A 200 -7.96 -41.06 -39.99
C ASP A 200 -6.66 -41.42 -39.25
N GLU A 201 -6.07 -42.57 -39.55
CA GLU A 201 -4.89 -43.08 -38.83
C GLU A 201 -3.69 -42.14 -38.94
N LYS A 202 -3.49 -41.51 -40.11
CA LYS A 202 -2.38 -40.58 -40.32
C LYS A 202 -2.55 -39.31 -39.50
N GLN A 203 -3.78 -38.80 -39.35
CA GLN A 203 -4.08 -37.67 -38.47
C GLN A 203 -3.93 -38.02 -36.97
N LYS A 204 -4.30 -39.25 -36.57
CA LYS A 204 -4.15 -39.70 -35.17
C LYS A 204 -2.68 -39.84 -34.76
N GLU A 205 -1.82 -40.37 -35.64
CA GLU A 205 -0.37 -40.46 -35.39
C GLU A 205 0.27 -39.09 -35.12
N MET A 206 -0.30 -38.01 -35.66
CA MET A 206 0.20 -36.65 -35.51
C MET A 206 -0.32 -35.92 -34.25
N LEU A 207 -1.15 -36.59 -33.43
CA LEU A 207 -1.58 -36.06 -32.14
C LEU A 207 -0.54 -36.35 -31.06
N LEU A 208 0.16 -35.30 -30.62
CA LEU A 208 1.28 -35.38 -29.68
C LEU A 208 0.90 -36.03 -28.34
N ASN A 209 -0.37 -35.94 -27.94
CA ASN A 209 -0.87 -36.40 -26.63
C ASN A 209 -2.12 -37.30 -26.71
N ALA A 210 -2.28 -38.06 -27.79
CA ALA A 210 -3.43 -38.96 -27.97
C ALA A 210 -3.65 -39.93 -26.78
N SER A 211 -2.57 -40.51 -26.24
CA SER A 211 -2.64 -41.41 -25.07
C SER A 211 -3.21 -40.72 -23.82
N HIS A 212 -2.89 -39.43 -23.62
CA HIS A 212 -3.42 -38.65 -22.50
C HIS A 212 -4.93 -38.45 -22.63
N LEU A 213 -5.42 -38.14 -23.83
CA LEU A 213 -6.86 -38.03 -24.11
C LEU A 213 -7.61 -39.35 -23.81
N THR A 214 -7.05 -40.50 -24.21
CA THR A 214 -7.67 -41.81 -23.92
C THR A 214 -7.68 -42.13 -22.42
N LYS A 215 -6.55 -41.92 -21.73
CA LYS A 215 -6.47 -42.10 -20.28
C LYS A 215 -7.44 -41.16 -19.55
N ALA A 216 -7.57 -39.92 -20.02
CA ALA A 216 -8.46 -38.92 -19.45
C ALA A 216 -9.94 -39.32 -19.61
N PHE A 217 -10.31 -39.86 -20.76
CA PHE A 217 -11.67 -40.36 -21.02
C PHE A 217 -12.01 -41.59 -20.16
N ASN A 218 -11.07 -42.52 -19.96
CA ASN A 218 -11.27 -43.66 -19.07
C ASN A 218 -11.44 -43.20 -17.61
N ARG A 219 -10.60 -42.26 -17.16
CA ARG A 219 -10.71 -41.67 -15.82
C ARG A 219 -12.07 -41.02 -15.57
N LEU A 220 -12.62 -40.32 -16.58
CA LEU A 220 -13.96 -39.73 -16.50
C LEU A 220 -15.06 -40.79 -16.29
N THR A 221 -14.90 -41.97 -16.89
CA THR A 221 -15.85 -43.09 -16.71
C THR A 221 -15.82 -43.65 -15.29
N GLU A 222 -14.64 -43.67 -14.66
CA GLU A 222 -14.49 -44.07 -13.26
C GLU A 222 -15.08 -43.02 -12.29
N ILE A 223 -14.86 -41.72 -12.57
CA ILE A 223 -15.43 -40.60 -11.79
C ILE A 223 -16.97 -40.63 -11.77
N LYS A 224 -17.62 -41.17 -12.82
CA LYS A 224 -19.09 -41.31 -12.83
C LYS A 224 -19.63 -42.12 -11.64
N LYS A 225 -18.89 -43.09 -11.12
CA LYS A 225 -19.27 -43.87 -9.92
C LYS A 225 -19.35 -43.01 -8.65
N VAL A 226 -18.61 -41.89 -8.60
CA VAL A 226 -18.70 -40.90 -7.52
C VAL A 226 -20.09 -40.26 -7.47
N SER A 227 -20.69 -39.97 -8.63
CA SER A 227 -22.04 -39.38 -8.72
C SER A 227 -23.13 -40.31 -8.17
N GLU A 228 -22.99 -41.63 -8.33
CA GLU A 228 -23.92 -42.62 -7.78
C GLU A 228 -23.89 -42.61 -6.24
N VAL A 229 -22.69 -42.54 -5.65
CA VAL A 229 -22.50 -42.39 -4.20
C VAL A 229 -23.06 -41.04 -3.73
N GLU A 230 -22.81 -39.94 -4.45
CA GLU A 230 -23.37 -38.63 -4.12
C GLU A 230 -24.90 -38.64 -4.07
N MET A 231 -25.57 -39.34 -4.99
CA MET A 231 -27.03 -39.47 -4.94
C MET A 231 -27.52 -40.23 -3.70
N LEU A 232 -26.79 -41.24 -3.24
CA LEU A 232 -27.12 -41.94 -1.99
C LEU A 232 -26.97 -41.03 -0.79
N LEU A 233 -25.88 -40.26 -0.72
CA LEU A 233 -25.58 -39.35 0.37
C LEU A 233 -26.54 -38.14 0.41
N LEU A 234 -26.93 -37.62 -0.76
CA LEU A 234 -27.90 -36.52 -0.87
C LEU A 234 -29.29 -36.92 -0.36
N ARG A 235 -29.66 -38.20 -0.51
CA ARG A 235 -30.95 -38.72 -0.04
C ARG A 235 -30.97 -39.00 1.46
N LEU A 236 -29.83 -38.94 2.16
CA LEU A 236 -29.81 -39.07 3.61
C LEU A 236 -30.54 -37.88 4.23
N PRO A 237 -31.36 -38.12 5.27
CA PRO A 237 -32.05 -37.03 5.95
C PRO A 237 -31.03 -36.11 6.63
N VAL A 238 -31.40 -34.83 6.75
CA VAL A 238 -30.68 -33.88 7.61
C VAL A 238 -30.70 -34.37 9.06
N ALA A 239 -29.66 -34.05 9.83
CA ALA A 239 -29.40 -34.61 11.15
C ALA A 239 -30.64 -34.66 12.07
N ASP A 240 -31.45 -33.60 12.09
CA ASP A 240 -32.61 -33.50 12.99
C ASP A 240 -33.76 -34.48 12.66
N LYS A 241 -33.75 -35.08 11.47
CA LYS A 241 -34.74 -36.06 11.01
C LYS A 241 -34.21 -37.50 11.03
N VAL A 242 -32.96 -37.71 11.44
CA VAL A 242 -32.36 -39.04 11.56
C VAL A 242 -33.00 -39.76 12.75
N THR A 243 -33.43 -41.00 12.54
CA THR A 243 -33.99 -41.86 13.59
C THR A 243 -33.23 -43.19 13.65
N LEU A 244 -33.31 -43.91 14.77
CA LEU A 244 -32.62 -45.20 14.94
C LEU A 244 -33.00 -46.24 13.88
N ALA A 245 -34.24 -46.20 13.36
CA ALA A 245 -34.70 -47.08 12.28
C ALA A 245 -33.93 -46.89 10.94
N MET A 246 -33.20 -45.77 10.79
CA MET A 246 -32.43 -45.46 9.58
C MET A 246 -30.98 -45.96 9.65
N GLN A 247 -30.57 -46.58 10.76
CA GLN A 247 -29.19 -47.03 10.98
C GLN A 247 -28.68 -47.93 9.84
N GLU A 248 -29.47 -48.92 9.40
CA GLU A 248 -29.06 -49.84 8.33
C GLU A 248 -28.84 -49.11 6.99
N ARG A 249 -29.70 -48.14 6.69
CA ARG A 249 -29.60 -47.32 5.47
C ARG A 249 -28.36 -46.42 5.49
N ILE A 250 -28.04 -45.83 6.63
CA ILE A 250 -26.84 -45.00 6.82
C ILE A 250 -25.58 -45.87 6.70
N ALA A 251 -25.57 -47.06 7.32
CA ALA A 251 -24.48 -48.02 7.21
C ALA A 251 -24.26 -48.51 5.77
N ALA A 252 -25.34 -48.74 5.01
CA ALA A 252 -25.28 -49.09 3.60
C ALA A 252 -24.65 -47.95 2.76
N ALA A 253 -25.02 -46.70 3.01
CA ALA A 253 -24.43 -45.53 2.34
C ALA A 253 -22.92 -45.39 2.63
N ARG A 254 -22.49 -45.67 3.88
CA ARG A 254 -21.07 -45.73 4.25
C ARG A 254 -20.35 -46.86 3.52
N SER A 255 -20.97 -48.04 3.42
CA SER A 255 -20.40 -49.18 2.69
C SER A 255 -20.15 -48.85 1.21
N GLU A 256 -21.09 -48.21 0.53
CA GLU A 256 -20.91 -47.79 -0.87
C GLU A 256 -19.83 -46.70 -1.03
N PHE A 257 -19.72 -45.76 -0.09
CA PHE A 257 -18.62 -44.78 -0.05
C PHE A 257 -17.25 -45.47 0.13
N GLU A 258 -17.16 -46.50 0.97
CA GLU A 258 -15.91 -47.22 1.22
C GLU A 258 -15.43 -48.05 0.02
N LYS A 259 -16.34 -48.45 -0.88
CA LYS A 259 -15.99 -49.13 -2.14
C LYS A 259 -15.33 -48.20 -3.16
N LEU A 260 -15.37 -46.88 -2.98
CA LEU A 260 -14.69 -45.94 -3.87
C LEU A 260 -13.17 -46.05 -3.69
N PRO A 261 -12.38 -46.13 -4.78
CA PRO A 261 -10.93 -46.01 -4.71
C PRO A 261 -10.49 -44.73 -3.97
N LYS A 262 -9.35 -44.79 -3.29
CA LYS A 262 -8.87 -43.76 -2.37
C LYS A 262 -8.84 -42.36 -2.98
N ASP A 263 -8.43 -42.24 -4.25
CA ASP A 263 -8.31 -40.96 -4.94
C ASP A 263 -9.66 -40.35 -5.37
N PHE A 264 -10.76 -41.12 -5.28
CA PHE A 264 -12.12 -40.64 -5.60
C PHE A 264 -12.91 -40.19 -4.38
N LYS A 265 -12.58 -40.67 -3.17
CA LYS A 265 -13.26 -40.28 -1.94
C LYS A 265 -13.29 -38.76 -1.71
N PRO A 266 -12.22 -37.98 -2.00
CA PRO A 266 -12.23 -36.52 -1.85
C PRO A 266 -13.18 -35.78 -2.80
N LEU A 267 -13.65 -36.43 -3.87
CA LEU A 267 -14.54 -35.80 -4.86
C LEU A 267 -16.01 -35.82 -4.43
N VAL A 268 -16.37 -36.54 -3.36
CA VAL A 268 -17.76 -36.71 -2.90
C VAL A 268 -18.23 -35.48 -2.11
N ARG A 269 -19.17 -34.71 -2.66
CA ARG A 269 -19.61 -33.41 -2.11
C ARG A 269 -20.52 -33.48 -0.88
N TYR A 270 -21.09 -34.65 -0.56
CA TYR A 270 -22.10 -34.81 0.50
C TYR A 270 -21.65 -35.74 1.65
N LEU A 271 -20.34 -35.97 1.80
CA LEU A 271 -19.81 -36.83 2.86
C LEU A 271 -20.23 -36.37 4.26
N SER A 272 -20.29 -35.05 4.48
CA SER A 272 -20.75 -34.47 5.74
C SER A 272 -22.17 -34.90 6.13
N ASN A 273 -23.06 -35.16 5.17
CA ASN A 273 -24.42 -35.61 5.46
C ASN A 273 -24.41 -37.01 6.07
N LEU A 274 -23.54 -37.90 5.55
CA LEU A 274 -23.35 -39.23 6.09
C LEU A 274 -22.77 -39.19 7.50
N GLU A 275 -21.70 -38.41 7.69
CA GLU A 275 -21.02 -38.28 8.97
C GLU A 275 -21.94 -37.67 10.04
N ASN A 276 -22.71 -36.64 9.67
CA ASN A 276 -23.71 -36.04 10.56
C ASN A 276 -24.81 -37.05 10.92
N ALA A 277 -25.27 -37.85 9.97
CA ALA A 277 -26.29 -38.87 10.22
C ALA A 277 -25.77 -40.00 11.13
N GLU A 278 -24.53 -40.47 10.91
CA GLU A 278 -23.89 -41.47 11.78
C GLU A 278 -23.66 -40.94 13.20
N LYS A 279 -23.18 -39.70 13.32
CA LYS A 279 -23.03 -39.02 14.60
C LYS A 279 -24.38 -38.94 15.32
N LYS A 280 -25.45 -38.58 14.61
CA LYS A 280 -26.78 -38.50 15.21
C LYS A 280 -27.31 -39.86 15.67
N ILE A 281 -27.07 -40.94 14.92
CA ILE A 281 -27.41 -42.30 15.38
C ILE A 281 -26.68 -42.66 16.67
N LYS A 282 -25.40 -42.32 16.78
CA LYS A 282 -24.62 -42.54 18.01
C LYS A 282 -25.19 -41.75 19.19
N GLU A 283 -25.54 -40.48 18.98
CA GLU A 283 -26.20 -39.64 19.99
C GLU A 283 -27.54 -40.24 20.45
N LEU A 284 -28.40 -40.67 19.52
CA LEU A 284 -29.70 -41.26 19.84
C LEU A 284 -29.59 -42.57 20.63
N LYS A 285 -28.58 -43.40 20.35
CA LYS A 285 -28.32 -44.62 21.14
C LYS A 285 -27.88 -44.28 22.56
N LEU A 286 -27.00 -43.29 22.68
CA LEU A 286 -26.53 -42.80 23.97
C LEU A 286 -27.68 -42.24 24.81
N ASP A 287 -28.56 -41.43 24.21
CA ASP A 287 -29.72 -40.85 24.90
C ASP A 287 -30.68 -41.94 25.42
N LEU A 288 -30.86 -43.03 24.67
CA LEU A 288 -31.65 -44.18 25.09
C LEU A 288 -31.02 -44.87 26.32
N SER A 289 -29.71 -45.15 26.29
CA SER A 289 -28.98 -45.74 27.42
C SER A 289 -28.99 -44.84 28.66
N ILE A 290 -28.85 -43.52 28.48
CA ILE A 290 -28.97 -42.54 29.57
C ILE A 290 -30.35 -42.61 30.21
N THR A 291 -31.41 -42.69 29.39
CA THR A 291 -32.80 -42.77 29.87
C THR A 291 -33.01 -44.03 30.70
N GLU A 292 -32.60 -45.20 30.18
CA GLU A 292 -32.69 -46.48 30.88
C GLU A 292 -31.96 -46.44 32.23
N VAL A 293 -30.71 -45.98 32.26
CA VAL A 293 -29.92 -45.87 33.50
C VAL A 293 -30.55 -44.89 34.49
N THR A 294 -31.03 -43.74 34.01
CA THR A 294 -31.68 -42.74 34.86
C THR A 294 -32.89 -43.34 35.56
N GLU A 295 -33.75 -44.06 34.85
CA GLU A 295 -34.93 -44.73 35.43
C GLU A 295 -34.56 -45.81 36.46
N ARG A 296 -33.50 -46.60 36.20
CA ARG A 296 -33.01 -47.62 37.14
C ARG A 296 -32.47 -47.00 38.43
N ILE A 297 -31.72 -45.91 38.33
CA ILE A 297 -31.24 -45.16 39.50
C ILE A 297 -32.42 -44.54 40.27
N ASP A 298 -33.40 -43.94 39.60
CA ASP A 298 -34.56 -43.36 40.27
C ASP A 298 -35.38 -44.40 41.03
N LYS A 299 -35.51 -45.62 40.50
CA LYS A 299 -36.13 -46.75 41.22
C LYS A 299 -35.37 -47.12 42.49
N LEU A 300 -34.03 -47.15 42.45
CA LEU A 300 -33.21 -47.39 43.65
C LEU A 300 -33.35 -46.29 44.69
N VAL A 301 -33.37 -45.02 44.26
CA VAL A 301 -33.55 -43.86 45.14
C VAL A 301 -34.93 -43.85 45.81
N ALA A 302 -35.96 -44.29 45.10
CA ALA A 302 -37.31 -44.34 45.62
C ALA A 302 -37.54 -45.45 46.67
N ASP A 303 -36.72 -46.51 46.67
CA ASP A 303 -36.84 -47.62 47.61
C ASP A 303 -36.13 -47.33 48.94
N VAL A 304 -36.81 -46.60 49.83
CA VAL A 304 -36.33 -46.21 51.17
C VAL A 304 -36.95 -47.09 52.27
N PRO A 305 -36.18 -47.61 53.24
CA PRO A 305 -34.72 -47.43 53.40
C PRO A 305 -33.91 -48.23 52.38
N ILE A 306 -32.70 -47.75 52.07
CA ILE A 306 -31.73 -48.47 51.24
C ILE A 306 -31.37 -49.81 51.89
N LYS A 307 -31.35 -50.88 51.09
CA LYS A 307 -31.24 -52.28 51.54
C LYS A 307 -30.00 -52.95 51.00
N ILE A 308 -29.54 -54.01 51.67
CA ILE A 308 -28.38 -54.77 51.19
C ILE A 308 -28.69 -55.49 49.86
N SER A 309 -29.96 -55.81 49.60
CA SER A 309 -30.43 -56.41 48.34
C SER A 309 -30.28 -55.51 47.10
N HIS A 310 -30.01 -54.20 47.26
CA HIS A 310 -29.78 -53.29 46.13
C HIS A 310 -28.44 -53.51 45.41
N LEU A 311 -27.54 -54.33 45.95
CA LEU A 311 -26.21 -54.59 45.35
C LEU A 311 -26.25 -55.11 43.92
N ASP A 312 -27.20 -56.00 43.59
CA ASP A 312 -27.29 -56.62 42.26
C ASP A 312 -27.72 -55.59 41.20
N GLU A 313 -28.66 -54.72 41.54
CA GLU A 313 -29.13 -53.66 40.64
C GLU A 313 -28.06 -52.57 40.45
N ILE A 314 -27.31 -52.23 41.50
CA ILE A 314 -26.15 -51.33 41.41
C ILE A 314 -25.09 -51.90 40.45
N TYR A 315 -24.86 -53.21 40.48
CA TYR A 315 -23.91 -53.88 39.59
C TYR A 315 -24.33 -53.77 38.11
N GLU A 316 -25.61 -54.02 37.80
CA GLU A 316 -26.11 -53.92 36.42
C GLU A 316 -26.10 -52.48 35.89
N ILE A 317 -26.36 -51.48 36.74
CA ILE A 317 -26.22 -50.07 36.37
C ILE A 317 -24.75 -49.72 36.08
N ARG A 318 -23.81 -50.22 36.90
CA ARG A 318 -22.37 -50.00 36.69
C ARG A 318 -21.88 -50.60 35.40
N LYS A 319 -22.32 -51.81 35.05
CA LYS A 319 -21.96 -52.47 33.79
C LYS A 319 -22.24 -51.61 32.55
N ILE A 320 -23.38 -50.92 32.51
CA ILE A 320 -23.73 -50.00 31.41
C ILE A 320 -22.90 -48.71 31.48
N THR A 321 -22.73 -48.15 32.67
CA THR A 321 -22.09 -46.84 32.87
C THR A 321 -20.57 -46.87 32.82
N ASP A 322 -19.95 -48.03 33.03
CA ASP A 322 -18.51 -48.24 32.90
C ASP A 322 -18.06 -48.21 31.42
N GLU A 323 -18.95 -48.52 30.47
CA GLU A 323 -18.71 -48.40 29.03
C GLU A 323 -18.87 -46.96 28.49
N MET A 324 -19.42 -46.04 29.30
CA MET A 324 -19.62 -44.63 28.95
C MET A 324 -18.38 -43.78 29.29
N THR A 325 -18.19 -42.66 28.60
CA THR A 325 -17.20 -41.64 28.98
C THR A 325 -17.67 -40.79 30.17
N ALA A 326 -16.77 -40.02 30.78
CA ALA A 326 -17.12 -39.15 31.92
C ALA A 326 -18.15 -38.06 31.53
N GLU A 327 -18.02 -37.47 30.34
CA GLU A 327 -18.96 -36.47 29.81
C GLU A 327 -20.34 -37.06 29.51
N GLU A 328 -20.39 -38.31 29.05
CA GLU A 328 -21.64 -39.04 28.80
C GLU A 328 -22.34 -39.41 30.11
N ARG A 329 -21.60 -39.86 31.13
CA ARG A 329 -22.15 -40.12 32.47
C ARG A 329 -22.71 -38.86 33.13
N ALA A 330 -22.09 -37.69 32.90
CA ALA A 330 -22.58 -36.41 33.43
C ALA A 330 -23.98 -36.02 32.90
N LYS A 331 -24.45 -36.62 31.80
CA LYS A 331 -25.81 -36.40 31.28
C LYS A 331 -26.88 -37.19 32.05
N ILE A 332 -26.49 -38.22 32.79
CA ILE A 332 -27.38 -38.96 33.70
C ILE A 332 -27.57 -38.08 34.95
N LYS A 333 -28.67 -37.34 35.01
CA LYS A 333 -28.90 -36.28 36.02
C LYS A 333 -28.84 -36.77 37.48
N ASN A 334 -29.16 -38.04 37.71
CA ASN A 334 -29.18 -38.65 39.03
C ASN A 334 -27.97 -39.56 39.29
N PHE A 335 -26.94 -39.53 38.44
CA PHE A 335 -25.79 -40.43 38.54
C PHE A 335 -25.06 -40.35 39.89
N ASP A 336 -24.91 -39.14 40.45
CA ASP A 336 -24.28 -38.94 41.76
C ASP A 336 -25.01 -39.69 42.89
N LYS A 337 -26.33 -39.92 42.74
CA LYS A 337 -27.10 -40.68 43.71
C LYS A 337 -26.69 -42.16 43.75
N LEU A 338 -26.19 -42.72 42.65
CA LEU A 338 -25.70 -44.10 42.61
C LEU A 338 -24.49 -44.29 43.53
N ALA A 339 -23.58 -43.31 43.59
CA ALA A 339 -22.43 -43.35 44.49
C ALA A 339 -22.87 -43.30 45.96
N ILE A 340 -23.84 -42.42 46.28
CA ILE A 340 -24.42 -42.29 47.62
C ILE A 340 -25.08 -43.62 48.05
N ILE A 341 -25.94 -44.19 47.20
CA ILE A 341 -26.59 -45.47 47.47
C ILE A 341 -25.55 -46.58 47.62
N THR A 342 -24.53 -46.64 46.76
CA THR A 342 -23.47 -47.65 46.88
C THR A 342 -22.72 -47.51 48.22
N GLU A 343 -22.41 -46.29 48.63
CA GLU A 343 -21.72 -46.04 49.90
C GLU A 343 -22.59 -46.45 51.10
N GLU A 344 -23.88 -46.14 51.07
CA GLU A 344 -24.84 -46.53 52.11
C GLU A 344 -24.95 -48.06 52.22
N VAL A 345 -25.11 -48.76 51.10
CA VAL A 345 -25.17 -50.23 51.09
C VAL A 345 -23.86 -50.86 51.60
N ASN A 346 -22.71 -50.31 51.22
CA ASN A 346 -21.41 -50.78 51.72
C ASN A 346 -21.23 -50.52 53.22
N LYS A 347 -21.71 -49.37 53.74
CA LYS A 347 -21.73 -49.08 55.18
C LYS A 347 -22.59 -50.09 55.93
N LEU A 348 -23.75 -50.46 55.38
CA LEU A 348 -24.62 -51.49 55.98
C LEU A 348 -23.90 -52.85 56.05
N LYS A 349 -23.16 -53.24 55.01
CA LYS A 349 -22.38 -54.49 54.98
C LYS A 349 -21.15 -54.47 55.93
N ALA A 350 -20.50 -53.31 56.07
CA ALA A 350 -19.33 -53.15 56.92
C ALA A 350 -19.67 -53.33 58.41
N LYS A 351 -20.83 -52.86 58.87
CA LYS A 351 -21.28 -53.03 60.26
C LYS A 351 -21.43 -54.51 60.65
N VAL A 352 -22.04 -55.32 59.78
CA VAL A 352 -22.17 -56.78 59.99
C VAL A 352 -20.79 -57.45 60.06
N THR A 353 -19.88 -57.05 59.16
CA THR A 353 -18.51 -57.59 59.13
C THR A 353 -17.72 -57.23 60.40
N ALA A 354 -17.87 -56.00 60.88
CA ALA A 354 -17.22 -55.53 62.10
C ALA A 354 -17.70 -56.29 63.34
N PHE A 355 -19.02 -56.49 63.48
CA PHE A 355 -19.60 -57.29 64.56
C PHE A 355 -19.02 -58.72 64.58
N ASN A 356 -19.05 -59.41 63.43
CA ASN A 356 -18.53 -60.79 63.31
C ASN A 356 -17.03 -60.90 63.66
N LYS A 357 -16.25 -59.83 63.45
CA LYS A 357 -14.83 -59.81 63.85
C LYS A 357 -14.69 -59.70 65.37
N LEU A 358 -15.52 -58.89 66.03
CA LEU A 358 -15.44 -58.65 67.47
C LEU A 358 -15.85 -59.90 68.27
N THR A 359 -16.90 -60.61 67.86
CA THR A 359 -17.34 -61.85 68.53
C THR A 359 -16.32 -62.99 68.46
N ARG A 360 -15.56 -63.07 67.35
CA ARG A 360 -14.46 -64.06 67.20
C ARG A 360 -13.31 -63.82 68.18
N LEU A 361 -13.08 -62.59 68.61
CA LEU A 361 -12.01 -62.21 69.55
C LEU A 361 -12.35 -62.49 71.03
N ILE A 362 -13.59 -62.86 71.34
CA ILE A 362 -14.01 -63.25 72.68
C ILE A 362 -13.41 -64.63 73.02
N PRO A 363 -12.69 -64.79 74.15
CA PRO A 363 -12.15 -66.08 74.58
C PRO A 363 -13.23 -67.14 74.83
N ALA A 364 -12.81 -68.40 74.98
CA ALA A 364 -13.69 -69.45 75.47
C ALA A 364 -14.16 -69.16 76.90
N LEU A 365 -15.39 -69.55 77.25
CA LEU A 365 -16.04 -69.21 78.53
C LEU A 365 -15.20 -69.54 79.78
N GLU A 366 -14.46 -70.64 79.75
CA GLU A 366 -13.59 -71.09 80.85
C GLU A 366 -12.35 -70.22 81.05
N LYS A 367 -11.94 -69.46 80.01
CA LYS A 367 -10.75 -68.61 80.01
C LYS A 367 -11.07 -67.13 80.19
N ILE A 368 -12.36 -66.79 80.34
CA ILE A 368 -12.79 -65.40 80.53
C ILE A 368 -12.31 -64.90 81.89
N THR A 369 -11.66 -63.74 81.86
CA THR A 369 -11.25 -62.99 83.04
C THR A 369 -11.98 -61.65 83.11
N ILE A 370 -11.83 -60.91 84.20
CA ILE A 370 -12.38 -59.54 84.32
C ILE A 370 -11.81 -58.62 83.20
N GLN A 371 -10.59 -58.88 82.72
CA GLN A 371 -9.94 -58.09 81.67
C GLN A 371 -10.60 -58.23 80.28
N ASP A 372 -11.43 -59.27 80.08
CA ASP A 372 -12.15 -59.50 78.82
C ASP A 372 -13.45 -58.70 78.71
N GLU A 373 -13.85 -57.96 79.74
CA GLU A 373 -15.08 -57.18 79.72
C GLU A 373 -15.14 -56.17 78.57
N ALA A 374 -14.07 -55.40 78.38
CA ALA A 374 -14.05 -54.33 77.40
C ALA A 374 -14.33 -54.83 75.98
N ARG A 375 -13.76 -56.00 75.61
CA ARG A 375 -14.00 -56.61 74.30
C ARG A 375 -15.40 -57.20 74.15
N ILE A 376 -15.97 -57.75 75.22
CA ILE A 376 -17.34 -58.31 75.24
C ILE A 376 -18.37 -57.18 75.11
N ASP A 377 -18.18 -56.08 75.85
CA ASP A 377 -19.07 -54.91 75.79
C ASP A 377 -18.98 -54.20 74.44
N THR A 378 -17.79 -54.14 73.85
CA THR A 378 -17.61 -53.62 72.49
C THR A 378 -18.39 -54.46 71.46
N ALA A 379 -18.38 -55.79 71.60
CA ALA A 379 -19.13 -56.67 70.71
C ALA A 379 -20.66 -56.59 70.93
N LEU A 380 -21.12 -56.46 72.18
CA LEU A 380 -22.55 -56.26 72.51
C LEU A 380 -23.09 -54.95 71.92
N LYS A 381 -22.37 -53.85 72.11
CA LYS A 381 -22.74 -52.57 71.54
C LYS A 381 -22.81 -52.63 70.01
N ALA A 382 -21.83 -53.27 69.38
CA ALA A 382 -21.83 -53.46 67.92
C ALA A 382 -23.01 -54.31 67.42
N TYR A 383 -23.56 -55.23 68.22
CA TYR A 383 -24.76 -56.00 67.89
C TYR A 383 -26.04 -55.15 67.98
N GLU A 384 -26.18 -54.38 69.05
CA GLU A 384 -27.35 -53.52 69.30
C GLU A 384 -27.51 -52.42 68.25
N GLU A 385 -26.41 -52.00 67.63
CA GLU A 385 -26.37 -51.01 66.55
C GLU A 385 -26.75 -51.57 65.15
N LEU A 386 -27.02 -52.87 65.02
CA LEU A 386 -27.44 -53.51 63.77
C LEU A 386 -28.97 -53.46 63.59
N THR A 387 -29.42 -53.27 62.35
CA THR A 387 -30.84 -53.36 61.97
C THR A 387 -31.31 -54.82 61.93
N GLU A 388 -32.62 -55.05 61.91
CA GLU A 388 -33.18 -56.41 61.82
C GLU A 388 -32.71 -57.16 60.55
N GLU A 389 -32.64 -56.48 59.41
CA GLU A 389 -32.07 -57.05 58.16
C GLU A 389 -30.59 -57.41 58.33
N GLN A 390 -29.80 -56.56 58.98
CA GLN A 390 -28.39 -56.85 59.29
C GLN A 390 -28.21 -58.00 60.27
N LYS A 391 -29.12 -58.15 61.25
CA LYS A 391 -29.09 -59.25 62.22
C LYS A 391 -29.35 -60.61 61.58
N THR A 392 -30.16 -60.69 60.52
CA THR A 392 -30.35 -61.95 59.77
C THR A 392 -29.07 -62.47 59.10
N LEU A 393 -28.06 -61.61 58.91
CA LEU A 393 -26.77 -61.97 58.31
C LEU A 393 -25.72 -62.41 59.35
N ILE A 394 -26.09 -62.43 60.64
CA ILE A 394 -25.22 -62.85 61.75
C ILE A 394 -25.32 -64.36 61.96
N TYR A 395 -24.20 -65.01 62.25
CA TYR A 395 -24.19 -66.40 62.67
C TYR A 395 -24.75 -66.54 64.10
N GLU A 396 -25.79 -67.37 64.27
CA GLU A 396 -26.45 -67.62 65.56
C GLU A 396 -25.47 -68.01 66.68
N ALA A 397 -24.43 -68.78 66.34
CA ALA A 397 -23.38 -69.18 67.27
C ALA A 397 -22.58 -68.01 67.87
N ASP A 398 -22.32 -66.95 67.09
CA ASP A 398 -21.56 -65.79 67.54
C ASP A 398 -22.37 -64.95 68.56
N PHE A 399 -23.69 -64.90 68.41
CA PHE A 399 -24.59 -64.22 69.34
C PHE A 399 -24.71 -64.95 70.68
N ILE A 400 -24.87 -66.27 70.68
CA ILE A 400 -24.95 -67.09 71.90
C ILE A 400 -23.67 -66.98 72.73
N LYS A 401 -22.50 -66.99 72.06
CA LYS A 401 -21.19 -66.85 72.69
C LYS A 401 -21.06 -65.51 73.42
N LEU A 402 -21.55 -64.43 72.80
CA LEU A 402 -21.51 -63.08 73.34
C LEU A 402 -22.33 -62.94 74.63
N GLN A 403 -23.56 -63.44 74.64
CA GLN A 403 -24.43 -63.40 75.84
C GLN A 403 -23.82 -64.18 77.01
N SER A 404 -23.29 -65.37 76.72
CA SER A 404 -22.67 -66.23 77.73
C SER A 404 -21.41 -65.59 78.33
N ALA A 405 -20.63 -64.88 77.51
CA ALA A 405 -19.42 -64.20 77.94
C ALA A 405 -19.70 -63.04 78.90
N LYS A 406 -20.73 -62.22 78.64
CA LYS A 406 -21.09 -61.09 79.51
C LYS A 406 -21.53 -61.53 80.90
N LYS A 407 -22.32 -62.62 80.98
CA LYS A 407 -22.75 -63.18 82.26
C LYS A 407 -21.56 -63.59 83.13
N LYS A 408 -20.55 -64.22 82.53
CA LYS A 408 -19.36 -64.70 83.25
C LYS A 408 -18.52 -63.57 83.86
N VAL A 409 -18.38 -62.45 83.15
CA VAL A 409 -17.62 -61.28 83.64
C VAL A 409 -18.30 -60.61 84.84
N ILE A 410 -19.63 -60.49 84.83
CA ILE A 410 -20.40 -59.90 85.93
C ILE A 410 -20.18 -60.69 87.23
N GLU A 411 -20.18 -62.02 87.14
CA GLU A 411 -19.90 -62.90 88.29
C GLU A 411 -18.49 -62.67 88.85
N LEU A 412 -17.45 -62.59 88.00
CA LEU A 412 -16.07 -62.41 88.43
C LEU A 412 -15.82 -61.06 89.14
N LYS A 413 -16.40 -59.97 88.62
CA LYS A 413 -16.28 -58.63 89.24
C LYS A 413 -16.91 -58.55 90.62
N SER A 414 -18.02 -59.25 90.83
CA SER A 414 -18.71 -59.26 92.11
C SER A 414 -17.84 -59.83 93.23
N PHE A 415 -16.97 -60.80 92.94
CA PHE A 415 -16.06 -61.39 93.92
C PHE A 415 -14.89 -60.45 94.25
N ALA A 416 -14.26 -59.85 93.24
CA ALA A 416 -13.10 -58.97 93.44
C ALA A 416 -13.41 -57.71 94.28
N GLN A 417 -14.60 -57.10 94.10
CA GLN A 417 -15.01 -55.90 94.84
C GLN A 417 -15.15 -56.13 96.35
N ILE A 418 -15.53 -57.34 96.77
CA ILE A 418 -15.68 -57.68 98.19
C ILE A 418 -14.30 -57.79 98.85
N GLU A 419 -13.35 -58.45 98.18
CA GLU A 419 -12.00 -58.69 98.68
C GLU A 419 -11.21 -57.38 98.85
N GLU A 420 -11.34 -56.45 97.90
CA GLU A 420 -10.70 -55.13 97.97
C GLU A 420 -11.18 -54.30 99.17
N VAL A 421 -12.48 -54.28 99.44
CA VAL A 421 -13.04 -53.54 100.59
C VAL A 421 -12.57 -54.15 101.92
N VAL A 422 -12.50 -55.48 102.01
CA VAL A 422 -11.98 -56.16 103.21
C VAL A 422 -10.52 -55.77 103.47
N ASP A 423 -9.68 -55.73 102.45
CA ASP A 423 -8.27 -55.34 102.61
C ASP A 423 -8.08 -53.86 102.95
N LEU A 424 -8.88 -52.95 102.36
CA LEU A 424 -8.84 -51.54 102.71
C LEU A 424 -9.17 -51.32 104.20
N ILE A 425 -10.21 -51.98 104.70
CA ILE A 425 -10.61 -51.88 106.11
C ILE A 425 -9.53 -52.44 107.04
N LYS A 426 -8.83 -53.50 106.62
CA LYS A 426 -7.73 -54.10 107.39
C LYS A 426 -6.58 -53.12 107.59
N ASN A 427 -6.28 -52.30 106.59
CA ASN A 427 -5.17 -51.34 106.61
C ASN A 427 -5.49 -50.02 107.32
N LEU A 428 -6.71 -49.82 107.80
CA LEU A 428 -7.07 -48.61 108.55
C LEU A 428 -6.42 -48.57 109.95
N PRO A 429 -6.08 -47.37 110.44
CA PRO A 429 -5.50 -47.19 111.76
C PRO A 429 -6.45 -47.67 112.86
N GLU A 430 -5.87 -48.03 114.00
CA GLU A 430 -6.66 -48.40 115.18
C GLU A 430 -7.35 -47.17 115.80
N PRO A 431 -8.58 -47.30 116.33
CA PRO A 431 -9.39 -46.17 116.81
C PRO A 431 -8.67 -45.21 117.78
N LEU A 432 -7.81 -45.74 118.66
CA LEU A 432 -7.08 -44.95 119.66
C LEU A 432 -5.91 -44.13 119.09
N LYS A 433 -5.49 -44.40 117.84
CA LYS A 433 -4.42 -43.68 117.15
C LYS A 433 -4.95 -42.73 116.07
N LEU A 434 -6.28 -42.61 115.98
CA LEU A 434 -6.94 -41.88 114.91
C LEU A 434 -6.77 -40.37 115.05
N THR A 435 -6.35 -39.73 113.98
CA THR A 435 -6.18 -38.28 113.88
C THR A 435 -6.92 -37.74 112.65
N LEU A 436 -7.04 -36.42 112.50
CA LEU A 436 -7.62 -35.83 111.28
C LEU A 436 -6.83 -36.15 110.01
N LYS A 437 -5.55 -36.52 110.11
CA LYS A 437 -4.76 -36.96 108.96
C LYS A 437 -5.29 -38.27 108.36
N ASP A 438 -6.00 -39.06 109.16
CA ASP A 438 -6.55 -40.36 108.77
C ASP A 438 -7.97 -40.25 108.19
N GLN A 439 -8.60 -39.07 108.27
CA GLN A 439 -9.97 -38.79 107.80
C GLN A 439 -10.21 -39.24 106.37
N VAL A 440 -9.27 -38.89 105.48
CA VAL A 440 -9.37 -39.19 104.06
C VAL A 440 -9.39 -40.69 103.83
N ILE A 441 -8.49 -41.43 104.48
CA ILE A 441 -8.33 -42.87 104.25
C ILE A 441 -9.56 -43.62 104.79
N VAL A 442 -10.05 -43.25 105.97
CA VAL A 442 -11.25 -43.85 106.58
C VAL A 442 -12.52 -43.56 105.78
N ASN A 443 -12.75 -42.31 105.37
CA ASN A 443 -13.93 -41.95 104.58
C ASN A 443 -13.91 -42.60 103.20
N ASN A 444 -12.75 -42.62 102.53
CA ASN A 444 -12.61 -43.29 101.24
C ASN A 444 -12.92 -44.79 101.36
N THR A 445 -12.44 -45.43 102.42
CA THR A 445 -12.73 -46.84 102.67
C THR A 445 -14.21 -47.07 102.95
N PHE A 446 -14.86 -46.15 103.67
CA PHE A 446 -16.28 -46.23 103.99
C PHE A 446 -17.19 -46.05 102.77
N GLU A 447 -16.81 -45.17 101.85
CA GLU A 447 -17.54 -45.00 100.60
C GLU A 447 -17.40 -46.22 99.68
N GLN A 448 -16.21 -46.84 99.62
CA GLN A 448 -16.04 -48.11 98.90
C GLN A 448 -16.89 -49.24 99.50
N TYR A 449 -16.98 -49.31 100.83
CA TYR A 449 -17.88 -50.25 101.52
C TYR A 449 -19.37 -49.98 101.24
N LYS A 450 -19.79 -48.71 101.21
CA LYS A 450 -21.19 -48.33 100.88
C LYS A 450 -21.59 -48.68 99.45
N ALA A 451 -20.64 -48.63 98.51
CA ALA A 451 -20.85 -48.91 97.11
C ALA A 451 -21.18 -50.38 96.82
N LEU A 452 -20.88 -51.29 97.75
CA LEU A 452 -21.27 -52.69 97.65
C LEU A 452 -22.80 -52.88 97.77
N THR A 453 -23.34 -53.88 97.08
CA THR A 453 -24.75 -54.27 97.25
C THR A 453 -25.03 -54.83 98.65
N GLU A 454 -26.29 -54.86 99.06
CA GLU A 454 -26.67 -55.40 100.37
C GLU A 454 -26.29 -56.87 100.59
N LYS A 455 -26.14 -57.63 99.51
CA LYS A 455 -25.61 -59.00 99.57
C LYS A 455 -24.09 -58.97 99.77
N GLN A 456 -23.37 -58.17 99.00
CA GLN A 456 -21.91 -58.03 99.08
C GLN A 456 -21.43 -57.42 100.42
N LYS A 457 -22.13 -56.41 100.97
CA LYS A 457 -21.80 -55.81 102.28
C LYS A 457 -21.84 -56.81 103.43
N LYS A 458 -22.72 -57.83 103.34
CA LYS A 458 -22.80 -58.89 104.34
C LYS A 458 -21.55 -59.79 104.32
N ASP A 459 -20.95 -59.93 103.15
CA ASP A 459 -19.76 -60.75 102.92
C ASP A 459 -18.45 -60.00 103.26
N VAL A 460 -18.50 -58.69 103.56
CA VAL A 460 -17.36 -57.92 104.11
C VAL A 460 -17.20 -58.24 105.60
N THR A 461 -16.13 -58.96 105.92
CA THR A 461 -15.92 -59.60 107.23
C THR A 461 -15.52 -58.64 108.36
N ASN A 462 -14.94 -57.48 108.05
CA ASN A 462 -14.36 -56.55 109.03
C ASN A 462 -15.04 -55.16 109.09
N ARG A 463 -16.24 -55.02 108.53
CA ARG A 463 -17.01 -53.75 108.42
C ARG A 463 -17.20 -52.95 109.73
N GLU A 464 -17.22 -53.61 110.88
CA GLU A 464 -17.47 -52.94 112.17
C GLU A 464 -16.34 -51.97 112.55
N LYS A 465 -15.09 -52.32 112.22
CA LYS A 465 -13.92 -51.44 112.44
C LYS A 465 -14.08 -50.12 111.68
N LEU A 466 -14.52 -50.19 110.44
CA LEU A 466 -14.70 -49.02 109.58
C LEU A 466 -15.74 -48.04 110.11
N LEU A 467 -16.90 -48.55 110.54
CA LEU A 467 -18.00 -47.72 111.07
C LEU A 467 -17.59 -46.94 112.31
N GLN A 468 -16.79 -47.54 113.18
CA GLN A 468 -16.29 -46.89 114.39
C GLN A 468 -15.34 -45.73 114.08
N LEU A 469 -14.43 -45.91 113.11
CA LEU A 469 -13.45 -44.89 112.74
C LEU A 469 -14.10 -43.66 112.11
N VAL A 470 -15.14 -43.84 111.29
CA VAL A 470 -15.88 -42.74 110.67
C VAL A 470 -16.48 -41.80 111.73
N ALA A 471 -17.12 -42.37 112.76
CA ALA A 471 -17.74 -41.60 113.83
C ALA A 471 -16.72 -40.80 114.68
N LEU A 472 -15.50 -41.30 114.84
CA LEU A 472 -14.44 -40.62 115.61
C LEU A 472 -13.82 -39.44 114.84
N ILE A 473 -13.63 -39.59 113.53
CA ILE A 473 -13.12 -38.53 112.65
C ILE A 473 -14.07 -37.33 112.56
N GLU A 474 -15.38 -37.59 112.50
CA GLU A 474 -16.40 -36.54 112.41
C GLU A 474 -16.34 -35.59 113.61
N ASN A 475 -16.10 -36.12 114.81
CA ASN A 475 -15.95 -35.34 116.03
C ASN A 475 -14.66 -34.50 116.07
N LEU A 476 -13.56 -34.97 115.47
CA LEU A 476 -12.31 -34.22 115.42
C LEU A 476 -12.39 -33.01 114.47
N GLY A 477 -13.13 -33.13 113.36
CA GLY A 477 -13.15 -32.11 112.29
C GLY A 477 -13.85 -30.81 112.69
N MET A 478 -14.80 -30.89 113.63
CA MET A 478 -15.57 -29.75 114.11
C MET A 478 -14.73 -28.70 114.86
N HIS A 479 -13.58 -29.09 115.43
CA HIS A 479 -12.69 -28.19 116.16
C HIS A 479 -11.75 -27.36 115.26
N GLU A 480 -11.30 -27.90 114.12
CA GLU A 480 -10.38 -27.21 113.20
C GLU A 480 -11.11 -26.18 112.30
N ALA A 481 -12.38 -26.45 111.99
CA ALA A 481 -13.29 -25.59 111.23
C ALA A 481 -13.36 -24.13 111.73
N ASN A 482 -13.41 -23.92 113.04
CA ASN A 482 -13.59 -22.58 113.62
C ASN A 482 -12.33 -21.68 113.54
N ALA A 483 -11.14 -22.28 113.44
CA ALA A 483 -9.89 -21.52 113.32
C ALA A 483 -9.68 -20.94 111.91
N GLN A 484 -10.18 -21.62 110.87
CA GLN A 484 -10.00 -21.22 109.47
C GLN A 484 -10.85 -19.99 109.09
N ILE A 485 -12.05 -19.86 109.66
CA ILE A 485 -12.96 -18.71 109.45
C ILE A 485 -12.30 -17.38 109.89
N THR A 486 -11.61 -17.38 111.03
CA THR A 486 -10.98 -16.17 111.59
C THR A 486 -9.91 -15.59 110.67
N ARG A 487 -9.08 -16.46 110.08
CA ARG A 487 -7.93 -16.07 109.27
C ARG A 487 -8.30 -15.42 107.92
N VAL A 488 -9.43 -15.80 107.33
CA VAL A 488 -9.91 -15.21 106.08
C VAL A 488 -10.44 -13.79 106.29
N ASN A 489 -11.13 -13.54 107.42
CA ASN A 489 -11.60 -12.20 107.76
C ASN A 489 -10.45 -11.18 107.93
N GLU A 490 -9.35 -11.59 108.56
CA GLU A 490 -8.15 -10.73 108.75
C GLU A 490 -7.48 -10.36 107.41
N LEU A 491 -7.45 -11.28 106.44
CA LEU A 491 -6.85 -11.00 105.13
C LEU A 491 -7.68 -10.03 104.29
N ILE A 492 -9.01 -10.04 104.44
CA ILE A 492 -9.90 -9.10 103.74
C ILE A 492 -9.75 -7.67 104.30
N GLU A 493 -9.49 -7.54 105.60
CA GLU A 493 -9.38 -6.25 106.29
C GLU A 493 -8.16 -5.42 105.82
N VAL A 494 -7.11 -6.07 105.33
CA VAL A 494 -5.86 -5.42 104.90
C VAL A 494 -5.79 -5.07 103.40
N LEU A 495 -6.90 -5.23 102.65
CA LEU A 495 -6.94 -4.83 101.24
C LEU A 495 -6.81 -3.30 101.09
N PRO A 496 -6.03 -2.81 100.09
CA PRO A 496 -5.87 -1.37 99.85
C PRO A 496 -7.18 -0.74 99.38
N ASP A 497 -7.37 0.57 99.55
CA ASP A 497 -8.58 1.26 99.07
C ASP A 497 -8.86 1.01 97.59
N PHE A 498 -10.14 0.79 97.24
CA PHE A 498 -10.55 0.36 95.88
C PHE A 498 -10.06 1.30 94.77
N ILE A 499 -9.95 2.60 95.04
CA ILE A 499 -9.46 3.60 94.08
C ILE A 499 -7.98 3.35 93.73
N ASN A 500 -7.19 2.92 94.70
CA ASN A 500 -5.73 2.71 94.61
C ASN A 500 -5.33 1.31 94.14
N VAL A 501 -6.29 0.47 93.75
CA VAL A 501 -6.03 -0.87 93.21
C VAL A 501 -5.22 -0.80 91.91
N ASP A 502 -4.11 -1.52 91.90
CA ASP A 502 -3.26 -1.75 90.75
C ASP A 502 -2.96 -3.25 90.58
N ILE A 503 -2.14 -3.59 89.58
CA ILE A 503 -1.81 -4.99 89.26
C ILE A 503 -1.04 -5.67 90.41
N SER A 504 -0.35 -4.93 91.28
CA SER A 504 0.39 -5.52 92.41
C SER A 504 -0.52 -6.07 93.52
N SER A 505 -1.78 -5.64 93.55
CA SER A 505 -2.80 -6.13 94.48
C SER A 505 -3.29 -7.56 94.16
N GLU A 506 -2.94 -8.10 92.98
CA GLU A 506 -3.39 -9.43 92.53
C GLU A 506 -3.05 -10.56 93.49
N LYS A 507 -1.81 -10.63 93.96
CA LYS A 507 -1.37 -11.71 94.87
C LYS A 507 -2.13 -11.73 96.19
N GLN A 508 -2.58 -10.56 96.65
CA GLN A 508 -3.37 -10.46 97.87
C GLN A 508 -4.82 -10.92 97.64
N VAL A 509 -5.41 -10.54 96.50
CA VAL A 509 -6.75 -10.98 96.08
C VAL A 509 -6.79 -12.50 95.87
N GLU A 510 -5.80 -13.05 95.16
CA GLU A 510 -5.67 -14.51 94.95
C GLU A 510 -5.57 -15.27 96.27
N LEU A 511 -4.73 -14.80 97.21
CA LEU A 511 -4.57 -15.44 98.51
C LEU A 511 -5.87 -15.43 99.32
N ILE A 512 -6.62 -14.32 99.31
CA ILE A 512 -7.91 -14.21 99.98
C ILE A 512 -8.92 -15.20 99.38
N THR A 513 -9.00 -15.27 98.05
CA THR A 513 -9.88 -16.22 97.34
C THR A 513 -9.50 -17.67 97.61
N GLU A 514 -8.21 -18.01 97.60
CA GLU A 514 -7.72 -19.34 97.94
C GLU A 514 -8.17 -19.75 99.35
N LYS A 515 -7.95 -18.89 100.35
CA LYS A 515 -8.31 -19.20 101.73
C LYS A 515 -9.82 -19.22 101.97
N TYR A 516 -10.60 -18.39 101.27
CA TYR A 516 -12.06 -18.42 101.33
C TYR A 516 -12.65 -19.69 100.70
N ASN A 517 -12.13 -20.10 99.54
CA ASN A 517 -12.60 -21.30 98.83
C ASN A 517 -12.23 -22.60 99.56
N ALA A 518 -11.20 -22.57 100.40
CA ALA A 518 -10.83 -23.70 101.26
C ALA A 518 -11.84 -23.95 102.40
N LEU A 519 -12.74 -23.00 102.67
CA LEU A 519 -13.81 -23.13 103.66
C LEU A 519 -15.02 -23.88 103.09
N SER A 520 -15.74 -24.62 103.94
CA SER A 520 -17.03 -25.23 103.58
C SER A 520 -18.10 -24.16 103.30
N LYS A 521 -19.17 -24.52 102.60
CA LYS A 521 -20.26 -23.58 102.27
C LYS A 521 -20.89 -22.96 103.52
N GLU A 522 -21.00 -23.75 104.57
CA GLU A 522 -21.53 -23.34 105.87
C GLU A 522 -20.57 -22.37 106.58
N GLN A 523 -19.25 -22.60 106.45
CA GLN A 523 -18.21 -21.73 107.01
C GLN A 523 -18.07 -20.41 106.23
N GLN A 524 -18.23 -20.44 104.91
CA GLN A 524 -18.17 -19.26 104.03
C GLN A 524 -19.21 -18.20 104.38
N VAL A 525 -20.38 -18.60 104.89
CA VAL A 525 -21.45 -17.69 105.35
C VAL A 525 -20.97 -16.79 106.51
N HIS A 526 -19.94 -17.20 107.25
CA HIS A 526 -19.38 -16.45 108.37
C HIS A 526 -18.25 -15.50 107.98
N ILE A 527 -17.85 -15.45 106.70
CA ILE A 527 -16.86 -14.50 106.20
C ILE A 527 -17.53 -13.18 105.80
N LYS A 528 -17.01 -12.08 106.33
CA LYS A 528 -17.52 -10.71 106.09
C LYS A 528 -16.66 -9.99 105.06
N GLY A 529 -17.27 -9.26 104.12
CA GLY A 529 -16.55 -8.37 103.19
C GLY A 529 -16.01 -9.04 101.93
N TYR A 530 -16.22 -10.35 101.75
CA TYR A 530 -15.71 -11.11 100.60
C TYR A 530 -16.33 -10.66 99.26
N GLU A 531 -17.52 -10.07 99.28
CA GLU A 531 -18.19 -9.51 98.10
C GLU A 531 -17.35 -8.42 97.40
N LYS A 532 -16.45 -7.74 98.12
CA LYS A 532 -15.54 -6.74 97.55
C LYS A 532 -14.42 -7.39 96.75
N VAL A 533 -13.97 -8.60 97.11
CA VAL A 533 -12.84 -9.29 96.46
C VAL A 533 -13.09 -9.52 94.97
N ALA A 534 -14.34 -9.85 94.60
CA ALA A 534 -14.75 -9.99 93.21
C ALA A 534 -14.64 -8.69 92.41
N GLN A 535 -14.91 -7.54 93.04
CA GLN A 535 -14.78 -6.22 92.40
C GLN A 535 -13.30 -5.86 92.18
N TYR A 536 -12.42 -6.23 93.11
CA TYR A 536 -10.98 -6.03 92.99
C TYR A 536 -10.41 -6.89 91.86
N ASP A 537 -10.82 -8.16 91.78
CA ASP A 537 -10.42 -9.06 90.71
C ASP A 537 -10.86 -8.51 89.33
N GLN A 538 -12.13 -8.10 89.19
CA GLN A 538 -12.61 -7.47 87.95
C GLN A 538 -11.79 -6.23 87.55
N LYS A 539 -11.46 -5.35 88.50
CA LYS A 539 -10.65 -4.16 88.22
C LYS A 539 -9.22 -4.53 87.78
N ILE A 540 -8.60 -5.52 88.42
CA ILE A 540 -7.26 -6.02 88.06
C ILE A 540 -7.29 -6.67 86.66
N GLN A 541 -8.30 -7.48 86.35
CA GLN A 541 -8.49 -8.06 85.02
C GLN A 541 -8.67 -6.99 83.93
N MET A 542 -9.46 -5.95 84.19
CA MET A 542 -9.60 -4.81 83.26
C MET A 542 -8.27 -4.06 83.05
N LEU A 543 -7.47 -3.88 84.10
CA LEU A 543 -6.15 -3.24 84.01
C LEU A 543 -5.16 -4.09 83.20
N LYS A 544 -5.22 -5.42 83.31
CA LYS A 544 -4.45 -6.35 82.48
C LYS A 544 -4.91 -6.37 81.03
N ALA A 545 -6.22 -6.36 80.79
CA ALA A 545 -6.81 -6.38 79.45
C ALA A 545 -6.32 -5.24 78.54
N LYS A 546 -6.17 -4.02 79.07
CA LYS A 546 -5.60 -2.87 78.32
C LYS A 546 -4.15 -3.10 77.89
N SER A 547 -3.37 -3.84 78.68
CA SER A 547 -1.99 -4.19 78.33
C SER A 547 -1.96 -5.25 77.22
N VAL A 548 -2.87 -6.23 77.28
CA VAL A 548 -3.05 -7.25 76.22
C VAL A 548 -3.46 -6.63 74.90
N GLU A 549 -4.38 -5.65 74.91
CA GLU A 549 -4.82 -4.95 73.70
C GLU A 549 -3.64 -4.26 72.98
N VAL A 550 -2.78 -3.55 73.73
CA VAL A 550 -1.59 -2.91 73.17
C VAL A 550 -0.57 -3.95 72.69
N PHE A 551 -0.38 -5.04 73.43
CA PHE A 551 0.48 -6.15 73.00
C PHE A 551 0.02 -6.74 71.64
N GLU A 552 -1.27 -6.97 71.46
CA GLU A 552 -1.84 -7.46 70.20
C GLU A 552 -1.70 -6.44 69.07
N GLN A 553 -1.91 -5.15 69.35
CA GLN A 553 -1.71 -4.08 68.38
C GLN A 553 -0.24 -4.02 67.89
N ILE A 554 0.72 -4.18 68.80
CA ILE A 554 2.16 -4.27 68.45
C ILE A 554 2.44 -5.56 67.66
N ALA A 555 1.82 -6.68 68.00
CA ALA A 555 2.01 -7.94 67.29
C ALA A 555 1.55 -7.85 65.82
N LYS A 556 0.49 -7.07 65.54
CA LYS A 556 -0.05 -6.82 64.20
C LYS A 556 0.81 -5.89 63.35
N LEU A 557 1.78 -5.18 63.93
CA LEU A 557 2.72 -4.38 63.15
C LEU A 557 3.62 -5.31 62.30
N PRO A 558 4.07 -4.85 61.11
CA PRO A 558 5.00 -5.60 60.28
C PRO A 558 6.31 -5.90 61.02
N GLU A 559 7.09 -6.87 60.54
CA GLU A 559 8.46 -7.06 61.02
C GLU A 559 9.36 -5.91 60.57
N ALA A 560 10.41 -5.59 61.34
CA ALA A 560 11.28 -4.44 61.06
C ALA A 560 11.89 -4.46 59.64
N SER A 561 12.17 -5.64 59.10
CA SER A 561 12.68 -5.83 57.72
C SER A 561 11.62 -5.66 56.64
N SER A 562 10.33 -5.68 56.98
CA SER A 562 9.20 -5.57 56.05
C SER A 562 8.43 -4.26 56.15
N VAL A 563 8.88 -3.33 57.01
CA VAL A 563 8.25 -2.01 57.19
C VAL A 563 8.24 -1.25 55.87
N LYS A 564 7.12 -0.59 55.59
CA LYS A 564 6.93 0.31 54.46
C LYS A 564 6.53 1.69 54.96
N VAL A 565 6.74 2.70 54.12
CA VAL A 565 6.37 4.10 54.43
C VAL A 565 4.86 4.25 54.66
N THR A 566 4.03 3.37 54.08
CA THR A 566 2.57 3.32 54.28
C THR A 566 2.15 2.84 55.67
N ASP A 567 3.05 2.22 56.44
CA ASP A 567 2.73 1.68 57.77
C ASP A 567 2.78 2.75 58.87
N ARG A 568 3.13 4.00 58.53
CA ARG A 568 3.32 5.13 59.45
C ARG A 568 2.15 5.31 60.41
N ASP A 569 0.94 5.46 59.88
CA ASP A 569 -0.24 5.76 60.69
C ASP A 569 -0.56 4.62 61.68
N ALA A 570 -0.28 3.37 61.28
CA ALA A 570 -0.49 2.23 62.16
C ALA A 570 0.54 2.23 63.29
N ILE A 571 1.82 2.44 62.98
CA ILE A 571 2.90 2.49 63.97
C ILE A 571 2.67 3.64 64.98
N GLU A 572 2.30 4.83 64.53
CA GLU A 572 2.06 6.00 65.39
C GLU A 572 0.86 5.82 66.33
N LYS A 573 -0.23 5.21 65.84
CA LYS A 573 -1.38 4.86 66.68
C LYS A 573 -0.99 3.90 67.80
N VAL A 574 -0.22 2.86 67.48
CA VAL A 574 0.22 1.88 68.47
C VAL A 574 1.18 2.52 69.48
N ARG A 575 2.08 3.42 69.05
CA ARG A 575 2.94 4.19 69.96
C ARG A 575 2.15 5.07 70.92
N THR A 576 1.10 5.72 70.44
CA THR A 576 0.21 6.54 71.27
C THR A 576 -0.50 5.66 72.31
N ALA A 577 -1.05 4.52 71.89
CA ALA A 577 -1.70 3.57 72.79
C ALA A 577 -0.75 3.03 73.86
N PHE A 578 0.47 2.64 73.48
CA PHE A 578 1.52 2.21 74.42
C PHE A 578 1.94 3.31 75.39
N SER A 579 2.05 4.56 74.93
CA SER A 579 2.46 5.69 75.77
C SER A 579 1.45 6.02 76.87
N ASN A 580 0.15 5.79 76.61
CA ASN A 580 -0.95 6.03 77.54
C ASN A 580 -1.08 4.96 78.65
N LEU A 581 -0.34 3.86 78.59
CA LEU A 581 -0.31 2.84 79.65
C LEU A 581 0.45 3.32 80.91
N THR A 582 0.03 2.84 82.09
CA THR A 582 0.78 3.06 83.34
C THR A 582 2.09 2.25 83.35
N ALA A 583 3.00 2.56 84.28
CA ALA A 583 4.29 1.85 84.38
C ALA A 583 4.12 0.33 84.59
N GLY A 584 3.18 -0.08 85.44
CA GLY A 584 2.88 -1.51 85.66
C GLY A 584 2.29 -2.20 84.42
N GLN A 585 1.46 -1.50 83.65
CA GLN A 585 0.88 -2.01 82.41
C GLN A 585 1.92 -2.13 81.28
N LYS A 586 2.83 -1.16 81.15
CA LYS A 586 3.93 -1.20 80.18
C LYS A 586 4.83 -2.42 80.37
N ASN A 587 5.07 -2.83 81.63
CA ASN A 587 5.86 -4.02 81.94
C ASN A 587 5.21 -5.33 81.45
N LEU A 588 3.89 -5.37 81.28
CA LEU A 588 3.18 -6.54 80.74
C LEU A 588 3.24 -6.61 79.20
N VAL A 589 3.55 -5.51 78.53
CA VAL A 589 3.69 -5.46 77.07
C VAL A 589 5.12 -5.85 76.68
N THR A 590 5.40 -7.15 76.72
CA THR A 590 6.78 -7.68 76.56
C THR A 590 7.32 -7.55 75.13
N ASN A 591 6.48 -7.29 74.13
CA ASN A 591 6.87 -7.14 72.72
C ASN A 591 7.16 -5.70 72.29
N HIS A 592 7.26 -4.73 73.20
CA HIS A 592 7.50 -3.31 72.87
C HIS A 592 8.78 -3.06 72.05
N GLN A 593 9.79 -3.93 72.15
CA GLN A 593 11.00 -3.85 71.33
C GLN A 593 10.70 -3.95 69.83
N LYS A 594 9.63 -4.67 69.44
CA LYS A 594 9.17 -4.72 68.05
C LYS A 594 8.68 -3.35 67.59
N LEU A 595 7.94 -2.63 68.43
CA LEU A 595 7.48 -1.26 68.14
C LEU A 595 8.67 -0.30 67.95
N ASP A 596 9.69 -0.38 68.82
CA ASP A 596 10.90 0.43 68.68
C ASP A 596 11.67 0.10 67.38
N ALA A 597 11.74 -1.19 67.02
CA ALA A 597 12.44 -1.64 65.81
C ALA A 597 11.73 -1.19 64.53
N VAL A 598 10.40 -1.26 64.47
CA VAL A 598 9.65 -0.81 63.28
C VAL A 598 9.70 0.70 63.11
N GLU A 599 9.70 1.47 64.20
CA GLU A 599 9.88 2.93 64.14
C GLU A 599 11.26 3.32 63.62
N LYS A 600 12.31 2.63 64.09
CA LYS A 600 13.67 2.85 63.60
C LYS A 600 13.80 2.50 62.12
N ALA A 601 13.19 1.39 61.68
CA ALA A 601 13.17 1.00 60.28
C ALA A 601 12.39 2.01 59.41
N LEU A 602 11.25 2.50 59.89
CA LEU A 602 10.47 3.54 59.21
C LEU A 602 11.30 4.83 59.05
N ALA A 603 11.96 5.30 60.12
CA ALA A 603 12.81 6.49 60.06
C ALA A 603 14.00 6.35 59.08
N GLN A 604 14.60 5.16 58.98
CA GLN A 604 15.65 4.86 58.00
C GLN A 604 15.14 4.88 56.56
N LEU A 605 13.98 4.27 56.30
CA LEU A 605 13.35 4.28 54.97
C LEU A 605 12.96 5.68 54.53
N GLU A 606 12.43 6.49 55.44
CA GLU A 606 12.09 7.88 55.18
C GLU A 606 13.33 8.72 54.85
N SER A 607 14.42 8.54 55.60
CA SER A 607 15.70 9.22 55.35
C SER A 607 16.30 8.82 53.99
N LYS A 608 16.24 7.53 53.64
CA LYS A 608 16.70 7.04 52.33
C LYS A 608 15.85 7.57 51.19
N THR A 609 14.53 7.62 51.36
CA THR A 609 13.61 8.13 50.33
C THR A 609 13.89 9.59 50.00
N ILE A 610 14.16 10.41 51.02
CA ILE A 610 14.59 11.81 50.87
C ILE A 610 15.92 11.88 50.10
N LEU A 611 16.91 11.08 50.48
CA LEU A 611 18.22 11.05 49.81
C LEU A 611 18.13 10.65 48.33
N ASP A 612 17.41 9.56 48.03
CA ASP A 612 17.22 9.06 46.65
C ASP A 612 16.51 10.11 45.78
N LEU A 613 15.54 10.83 46.34
CA LEU A 613 14.83 11.90 45.63
C LEU A 613 15.74 13.11 45.37
N VAL A 614 16.54 13.53 46.35
CA VAL A 614 17.53 14.62 46.17
C VAL A 614 18.54 14.24 45.08
N ILE A 615 19.09 13.03 45.12
CA ILE A 615 20.03 12.54 44.11
C ILE A 615 19.37 12.48 42.72
N GLY A 616 18.14 11.95 42.64
CA GLY A 616 17.41 11.87 41.38
C GLY A 616 17.13 13.24 40.75
N ILE A 617 16.74 14.23 41.56
CA ILE A 617 16.53 15.61 41.08
C ILE A 617 17.86 16.26 40.67
N LEU A 618 18.96 15.97 41.37
CA LEU A 618 20.30 16.46 40.97
C LEU A 618 20.72 15.91 39.60
N ALA A 619 20.42 14.64 39.33
CA ALA A 619 20.78 13.94 38.09
C ALA A 619 20.02 14.43 36.85
N LEU A 620 18.87 15.11 37.03
CA LEU A 620 18.14 15.70 35.91
C LEU A 620 19.05 16.68 35.15
N PRO A 621 18.92 16.76 33.81
CA PRO A 621 19.61 17.79 33.04
C PRO A 621 19.15 19.19 33.47
N GLU A 622 19.97 20.20 33.20
CA GLU A 622 19.53 21.58 33.36
C GLU A 622 18.32 21.87 32.45
N ALA A 623 17.36 22.66 32.95
CA ALA A 623 16.10 22.92 32.23
C ALA A 623 16.33 23.53 30.83
N SER A 624 17.45 24.21 30.58
CA SER A 624 17.78 24.75 29.25
C SER A 624 18.04 23.66 28.20
N VAL A 625 18.45 22.45 28.61
CA VAL A 625 18.84 21.34 27.72
C VAL A 625 17.96 20.08 27.90
N ALA A 626 16.93 20.14 28.74
CA ALA A 626 15.99 19.04 28.93
C ALA A 626 15.15 18.77 27.65
N THR A 627 15.00 17.49 27.31
CA THR A 627 14.24 16.97 26.14
C THR A 627 13.15 16.00 26.60
N GLU A 628 12.19 15.65 25.75
CA GLU A 628 11.13 14.67 26.07
C GLU A 628 11.65 13.32 26.62
N ALA A 629 12.87 12.91 26.27
CA ALA A 629 13.49 11.68 26.78
C ALA A 629 13.53 11.58 28.33
N VAL A 630 13.58 12.70 29.07
CA VAL A 630 13.62 12.69 30.55
C VAL A 630 12.24 12.73 31.21
N GLN A 631 11.15 12.73 30.43
CA GLN A 631 9.78 12.87 30.94
C GLN A 631 9.38 11.75 31.91
N GLY A 632 9.80 10.51 31.67
CA GLY A 632 9.51 9.38 32.55
C GLY A 632 10.21 9.49 33.92
N GLU A 633 11.46 9.97 33.93
CA GLU A 633 12.22 10.20 35.15
C GLU A 633 11.61 11.33 35.98
N VAL A 634 11.27 12.44 35.33
CA VAL A 634 10.60 13.60 35.95
C VAL A 634 9.26 13.18 36.59
N PHE A 635 8.44 12.41 35.89
CA PHE A 635 7.18 11.89 36.43
C PHE A 635 7.40 11.01 37.66
N THR A 636 8.41 10.15 37.62
CA THR A 636 8.78 9.26 38.74
C THR A 636 9.22 10.07 39.96
N LEU A 637 10.07 11.08 39.77
CA LEU A 637 10.55 11.96 40.84
C LEU A 637 9.40 12.79 41.45
N ARG A 638 8.50 13.31 40.61
CA ARG A 638 7.30 14.02 41.06
C ARG A 638 6.39 13.14 41.91
N ALA A 639 6.15 11.90 41.49
CA ALA A 639 5.34 10.95 42.25
C ALA A 639 5.97 10.66 43.63
N LYS A 640 7.29 10.44 43.68
CA LYS A 640 8.03 10.25 44.94
C LYS A 640 7.96 11.48 45.86
N TYR A 641 8.11 12.68 45.31
CA TYR A 641 7.98 13.94 46.08
C TYR A 641 6.58 14.11 46.69
N ASN A 642 5.53 13.76 45.94
CA ASN A 642 4.14 13.89 46.40
C ASN A 642 3.76 12.91 47.52
N GLN A 643 4.52 11.82 47.70
CA GLN A 643 4.33 10.85 48.80
C GLN A 643 4.94 11.31 50.13
N LEU A 644 5.80 12.33 50.10
CA LEU A 644 6.43 12.89 51.30
C LEU A 644 5.44 13.79 52.07
N ASN A 645 5.54 13.79 53.41
CA ASN A 645 4.79 14.75 54.22
C ASN A 645 5.40 16.17 54.12
N LYS A 646 4.71 17.19 54.64
CA LYS A 646 5.14 18.60 54.53
C LYS A 646 6.55 18.86 55.08
N THR A 647 6.92 18.19 56.18
CA THR A 647 8.24 18.32 56.81
C THR A 647 9.33 17.66 55.98
N GLN A 648 9.03 16.52 55.36
CA GLN A 648 9.97 15.83 54.48
C GLN A 648 10.13 16.54 53.14
N GLN A 649 9.05 17.11 52.60
CA GLN A 649 9.08 17.94 51.37
C GLN A 649 9.97 19.17 51.55
N SER A 650 9.93 19.83 52.71
CA SER A 650 10.80 20.99 52.99
C SER A 650 12.28 20.64 53.11
N MET A 651 12.64 19.36 53.29
CA MET A 651 14.03 18.89 53.26
C MET A 651 14.57 18.73 51.83
N ILE A 652 13.72 18.73 50.80
CA ILE A 652 14.14 18.61 49.38
C ILE A 652 14.51 20.00 48.84
N THR A 653 15.72 20.45 49.17
CA THR A 653 16.19 21.82 48.86
C THR A 653 16.40 22.08 47.36
N ASN A 654 16.59 21.05 46.54
CA ASN A 654 16.81 21.15 45.10
C ASN A 654 15.53 20.97 44.25
N TYR A 655 14.36 20.91 44.89
CA TYR A 655 13.07 20.68 44.22
C TYR A 655 12.74 21.69 43.11
N GLU A 656 13.23 22.93 43.21
CA GLU A 656 13.04 23.95 42.16
C GLU A 656 13.56 23.50 40.79
N LYS A 657 14.62 22.67 40.75
CA LYS A 657 15.14 22.10 39.50
C LYS A 657 14.12 21.18 38.82
N LEU A 658 13.43 20.34 39.60
CA LEU A 658 12.37 19.46 39.09
C LEU A 658 11.23 20.29 38.46
N VAL A 659 10.79 21.35 39.14
CA VAL A 659 9.74 22.26 38.66
C VAL A 659 10.14 22.94 37.34
N LYS A 660 11.37 23.45 37.25
CA LYS A 660 11.87 24.10 36.02
C LYS A 660 11.95 23.14 34.84
N VAL A 661 12.35 21.88 35.07
CA VAL A 661 12.37 20.86 34.02
C VAL A 661 10.94 20.47 33.60
N GLU A 662 9.99 20.35 34.53
CA GLU A 662 8.58 20.10 34.22
C GLU A 662 7.96 21.21 33.39
N GLU A 663 8.20 22.48 33.75
CA GLU A 663 7.73 23.63 33.00
C GLU A 663 8.33 23.67 31.60
N LYS A 664 9.62 23.37 31.46
CA LYS A 664 10.28 23.24 30.15
C LYS A 664 9.64 22.14 29.30
N LEU A 665 9.39 20.96 29.87
CA LEU A 665 8.79 19.83 29.16
C LEU A 665 7.36 20.14 28.73
N LYS A 666 6.58 20.82 29.59
CA LYS A 666 5.25 21.31 29.24
C LYS A 666 5.30 22.29 28.07
N ASN A 667 6.22 23.27 28.11
CA ASN A 667 6.40 24.24 27.03
C ASN A 667 6.88 23.56 25.72
N LEU A 668 7.73 22.54 25.79
CA LEU A 668 8.14 21.73 24.65
C LEU A 668 6.96 20.98 24.01
N ALA A 669 6.11 20.37 24.82
CA ALA A 669 4.91 19.67 24.34
C ALA A 669 3.92 20.64 23.66
N GLU A 670 3.74 21.84 24.23
CA GLU A 670 2.90 22.90 23.63
C GLU A 670 3.51 23.46 22.32
N ILE A 671 4.84 23.60 22.23
CA ILE A 671 5.51 24.03 20.99
C ILE A 671 5.40 22.94 19.92
N ASN A 672 5.59 21.67 20.29
CA ASN A 672 5.54 20.55 19.36
C ASN A 672 4.15 20.39 18.73
N THR A 673 3.08 20.60 19.51
CA THR A 673 1.71 20.61 18.98
C THR A 673 1.45 21.80 18.08
N VAL A 674 1.90 23.01 18.45
CA VAL A 674 1.68 24.23 17.64
C VAL A 674 2.38 24.16 16.27
N GLU A 675 3.62 23.68 16.19
CA GLU A 675 4.33 23.56 14.90
C GLU A 675 3.74 22.44 14.03
N ALA A 676 3.34 21.31 14.63
CA ALA A 676 2.64 20.25 13.91
C ALA A 676 1.27 20.71 13.39
N GLU A 677 0.49 21.47 14.16
CA GLU A 677 -0.84 21.97 13.79
C GLU A 677 -0.79 22.88 12.56
N LYS A 678 0.28 23.68 12.40
CA LYS A 678 0.50 24.48 11.18
C LYS A 678 0.62 23.60 9.94
N VAL A 679 1.34 22.48 10.04
CA VAL A 679 1.52 21.53 8.93
C VAL A 679 0.24 20.74 8.68
N ILE A 680 -0.44 20.27 9.74
CA ILE A 680 -1.76 19.62 9.64
C ILE A 680 -2.73 20.52 8.88
N THR A 681 -2.76 21.81 9.21
CA THR A 681 -3.62 22.80 8.54
C THR A 681 -3.25 23.00 7.06
N LEU A 682 -1.97 22.98 6.70
CA LEU A 682 -1.53 23.07 5.31
C LEU A 682 -1.94 21.84 4.50
N ILE A 683 -1.74 20.64 5.06
CA ILE A 683 -2.13 19.37 4.42
C ILE A 683 -3.65 19.26 4.29
N ALA A 684 -4.41 19.70 5.29
CA ALA A 684 -5.88 19.69 5.25
C ALA A 684 -6.47 20.63 4.18
N LYS A 685 -5.72 21.61 3.70
CA LYS A 685 -6.12 22.49 2.59
C LYS A 685 -5.90 21.87 1.21
N LEU A 686 -5.21 20.74 1.12
CA LEU A 686 -5.04 20.03 -0.13
C LEU A 686 -6.40 19.45 -0.58
N PRO A 687 -6.82 19.68 -1.82
CA PRO A 687 -8.09 19.17 -2.32
C PRO A 687 -8.02 17.65 -2.53
N THR A 688 -9.17 16.98 -2.47
CA THR A 688 -9.26 15.52 -2.69
C THR A 688 -9.07 15.11 -4.14
N THR A 689 -9.28 16.02 -5.10
CA THR A 689 -8.96 15.81 -6.51
C THR A 689 -7.78 16.70 -6.87
N ILE A 690 -6.62 16.10 -7.15
CA ILE A 690 -5.41 16.84 -7.50
C ILE A 690 -5.40 17.27 -8.97
N THR A 691 -5.04 18.52 -9.21
CA THR A 691 -4.79 19.15 -10.49
C THR A 691 -3.43 19.86 -10.50
N LEU A 692 -2.89 20.16 -11.69
CA LEU A 692 -1.51 20.68 -11.85
C LEU A 692 -1.27 22.05 -11.20
N ASP A 693 -2.30 22.87 -11.03
CA ASP A 693 -2.24 24.17 -10.37
C ASP A 693 -1.97 24.06 -8.86
N GLN A 694 -2.20 22.89 -8.25
CA GLN A 694 -1.94 22.64 -6.84
C GLN A 694 -0.52 22.12 -6.56
N GLN A 695 0.31 21.94 -7.60
CA GLN A 695 1.70 21.47 -7.45
C GLN A 695 2.48 22.28 -6.40
N SER A 696 2.41 23.61 -6.46
CA SER A 696 3.11 24.47 -5.49
C SER A 696 2.59 24.28 -4.06
N GLN A 697 1.30 24.05 -3.88
CA GLN A 697 0.71 23.86 -2.54
C GLN A 697 1.12 22.52 -1.92
N ILE A 698 1.25 21.48 -2.74
CA ILE A 698 1.74 20.16 -2.32
C ILE A 698 3.23 20.24 -1.97
N GLU A 699 4.04 20.92 -2.80
CA GLU A 699 5.47 21.15 -2.53
C GLU A 699 5.71 21.99 -1.27
N ASP A 700 4.88 23.01 -1.02
CA ASP A 700 4.92 23.82 0.21
C ASP A 700 4.55 22.99 1.45
N ALA A 701 3.52 22.15 1.37
CA ALA A 701 3.11 21.26 2.45
C ALA A 701 4.18 20.20 2.77
N ARG A 702 4.82 19.62 1.74
CA ARG A 702 5.96 18.70 1.89
C ARG A 702 7.14 19.38 2.56
N SER A 703 7.52 20.56 2.07
CA SER A 703 8.63 21.33 2.65
C SER A 703 8.35 21.72 4.10
N ALA A 704 7.11 22.08 4.44
CA ALA A 704 6.72 22.39 5.81
C ALA A 704 6.80 21.15 6.74
N TYR A 705 6.40 19.97 6.25
CA TYR A 705 6.51 18.71 6.99
C TYR A 705 7.97 18.27 7.21
N GLU A 706 8.83 18.40 6.21
CA GLU A 706 10.26 18.05 6.30
C GLU A 706 11.05 18.96 7.25
N ASN A 707 10.58 20.19 7.46
CA ASN A 707 11.18 21.13 8.40
C ASN A 707 10.79 20.87 9.87
N LEU A 708 9.84 19.97 10.13
CA LEU A 708 9.48 19.55 11.49
C LEU A 708 10.55 18.60 12.08
N THR A 709 10.76 18.68 13.38
CA THR A 709 11.54 17.68 14.12
C THR A 709 10.80 16.34 14.21
N ILE A 710 11.50 15.24 14.49
CA ILE A 710 10.88 13.90 14.59
C ILE A 710 9.69 13.87 15.58
N PRO A 711 9.77 14.43 16.81
CA PRO A 711 8.62 14.50 17.69
C PRO A 711 7.44 15.29 17.10
N GLN A 712 7.70 16.41 16.41
CA GLN A 712 6.67 17.21 15.75
C GLN A 712 6.02 16.47 14.58
N GLN A 713 6.81 15.73 13.77
CA GLN A 713 6.31 14.91 12.67
C GLN A 713 5.36 13.81 13.17
N SER A 714 5.61 13.25 14.36
CA SER A 714 4.75 12.22 14.98
C SER A 714 3.36 12.74 15.37
N VAL A 715 3.20 14.05 15.53
CA VAL A 715 1.92 14.70 15.86
C VAL A 715 1.10 15.00 14.60
N VAL A 716 1.69 15.00 13.40
CA VAL A 716 0.98 15.27 12.14
C VAL A 716 0.14 14.06 11.74
N THR A 717 -1.15 14.10 12.06
CA THR A 717 -2.09 12.97 11.90
C THR A 717 -2.57 12.73 10.48
N ASN A 718 -2.51 13.74 9.61
CA ASN A 718 -3.04 13.68 8.24
C ASN A 718 -1.95 13.52 7.16
N TYR A 719 -0.77 13.02 7.52
CA TYR A 719 0.34 12.81 6.58
C TYR A 719 -0.04 12.00 5.33
N GLU A 720 -0.90 10.99 5.48
CA GLU A 720 -1.37 10.17 4.35
C GLU A 720 -2.02 11.02 3.25
N MET A 721 -2.74 12.09 3.60
CA MET A 721 -3.35 12.99 2.61
C MET A 721 -2.31 13.70 1.73
N LEU A 722 -1.14 14.04 2.28
CA LEU A 722 -0.04 14.63 1.52
C LEU A 722 0.59 13.61 0.59
N ALA A 723 0.81 12.38 1.06
CA ALA A 723 1.36 11.30 0.26
C ALA A 723 0.43 10.94 -0.92
N ASP A 724 -0.87 10.82 -0.67
CA ASP A 724 -1.88 10.57 -1.69
C ASP A 724 -1.93 11.71 -2.72
N ALA A 725 -1.80 12.97 -2.27
CA ALA A 725 -1.79 14.13 -3.15
C ALA A 725 -0.57 14.14 -4.09
N GLU A 726 0.61 13.76 -3.58
CA GLU A 726 1.84 13.63 -4.37
C GLU A 726 1.76 12.49 -5.38
N GLU A 727 1.22 11.33 -4.98
CA GLU A 727 1.02 10.20 -5.87
C GLU A 727 0.05 10.55 -7.01
N ALA A 728 -1.03 11.26 -6.71
CA ALA A 728 -1.98 11.75 -7.71
C ALA A 728 -1.38 12.81 -8.67
N LEU A 729 -0.38 13.58 -8.24
CA LEU A 729 0.29 14.60 -9.07
C LEU A 729 1.23 14.00 -10.12
N LEU A 730 1.90 12.88 -9.82
CA LEU A 730 2.87 12.21 -10.70
C LEU A 730 2.35 11.95 -12.14
N PRO A 731 1.20 11.29 -12.37
CA PRO A 731 0.70 11.04 -13.72
C PRO A 731 0.31 12.32 -14.46
N LEU A 732 -0.07 13.39 -13.76
CA LEU A 732 -0.44 14.67 -14.36
C LEU A 732 0.80 15.39 -14.91
N VAL A 733 1.89 15.44 -14.14
CA VAL A 733 3.17 16.03 -14.58
C VAL A 733 3.76 15.24 -15.75
N ALA A 734 3.70 13.90 -15.70
CA ALA A 734 4.15 13.03 -16.79
C ALA A 734 3.36 13.26 -18.10
N LYS A 735 2.05 13.54 -17.99
CA LYS A 735 1.17 13.84 -19.14
C LYS A 735 1.54 15.16 -19.83
N GLU A 736 1.82 16.22 -19.06
CA GLU A 736 2.26 17.52 -19.62
C GLU A 736 3.61 17.37 -20.34
N GLN A 737 4.56 16.65 -19.74
CA GLN A 737 5.87 16.43 -20.34
C GLN A 737 5.76 15.63 -21.65
N LYS A 738 4.95 14.55 -21.68
CA LYS A 738 4.76 13.72 -22.88
C LYS A 738 4.21 14.51 -24.07
N ALA A 739 3.28 15.43 -23.84
CA ALA A 739 2.73 16.30 -24.88
C ALA A 739 3.78 17.27 -25.44
N ALA A 740 4.59 17.88 -24.57
CA ALA A 740 5.66 18.77 -24.98
C ALA A 740 6.80 18.04 -25.71
N TYR A 741 7.21 16.86 -25.26
CA TYR A 741 8.23 16.04 -25.92
C TYR A 741 7.81 15.65 -27.34
N LYS A 742 6.55 15.27 -27.54
CA LYS A 742 6.02 14.94 -28.87
C LYS A 742 6.17 16.10 -29.85
N VAL A 743 5.82 17.32 -29.45
CA VAL A 743 5.95 18.51 -30.29
C VAL A 743 7.41 18.89 -30.51
N THR A 744 8.26 18.74 -29.48
CA THR A 744 9.71 18.95 -29.59
C THR A 744 10.30 18.05 -30.70
N SER A 745 9.97 16.75 -30.70
CA SER A 745 10.41 15.82 -31.75
C SER A 745 9.87 16.15 -33.14
N MET A 746 8.65 16.69 -33.25
CA MET A 746 8.09 17.14 -34.53
C MET A 746 8.82 18.38 -35.09
N ILE A 747 9.28 19.28 -34.21
CA ILE A 747 10.09 20.44 -34.60
C ILE A 747 11.49 19.99 -35.04
N ASP A 748 12.10 19.04 -34.33
CA ASP A 748 13.43 18.49 -34.68
C ASP A 748 13.42 17.76 -36.04
N ALA A 749 12.26 17.27 -36.48
CA ALA A 749 12.09 16.63 -37.78
C ALA A 749 11.93 17.61 -38.97
N LEU A 750 11.86 18.92 -38.74
CA LEU A 750 11.76 19.91 -39.82
C LEU A 750 13.09 20.02 -40.60
N PRO A 751 13.05 20.09 -41.94
CA PRO A 751 14.26 20.19 -42.75
C PRO A 751 14.97 21.53 -42.53
N SER A 752 16.30 21.51 -42.52
CA SER A 752 17.14 22.70 -42.31
C SER A 752 17.03 23.76 -43.43
N LYS A 753 16.49 23.40 -44.61
CA LYS A 753 16.20 24.32 -45.73
C LYS A 753 14.70 24.28 -46.08
N VAL A 754 14.01 25.39 -45.88
CA VAL A 754 12.55 25.49 -46.08
C VAL A 754 12.19 25.99 -47.48
N THR A 755 11.38 25.21 -48.20
CA THR A 755 10.80 25.51 -49.53
C THR A 755 9.28 25.63 -49.40
N THR A 756 8.58 26.05 -50.47
CA THR A 756 7.10 26.13 -50.45
C THR A 756 6.42 24.78 -50.20
N ASP A 757 7.05 23.65 -50.53
CA ASP A 757 6.47 22.31 -50.34
C ASP A 757 6.46 21.87 -48.87
N HIS A 758 7.36 22.42 -48.06
CA HIS A 758 7.39 22.21 -46.61
C HIS A 758 6.28 22.98 -45.87
N GLU A 759 5.50 23.82 -46.56
CA GLU A 759 4.41 24.61 -45.97
C GLU A 759 3.43 23.73 -45.18
N ALA A 760 3.05 22.57 -45.71
CA ALA A 760 2.14 21.65 -45.03
C ALA A 760 2.74 21.07 -43.74
N ALA A 761 4.03 20.69 -43.76
CA ALA A 761 4.74 20.16 -42.60
C ALA A 761 4.92 21.23 -41.52
N VAL A 762 5.39 22.42 -41.89
CA VAL A 762 5.56 23.57 -40.98
C VAL A 762 4.22 23.96 -40.35
N ASN A 763 3.14 24.01 -41.14
CA ASN A 763 1.80 24.30 -40.64
C ASN A 763 1.27 23.20 -39.70
N SER A 764 1.58 21.92 -39.96
CA SER A 764 1.22 20.80 -39.09
C SER A 764 1.93 20.89 -37.74
N VAL A 765 3.25 21.17 -37.74
CA VAL A 765 4.03 21.38 -36.51
C VAL A 765 3.52 22.60 -35.75
N ARG A 766 3.22 23.72 -36.42
CA ARG A 766 2.61 24.89 -35.79
C ARG A 766 1.23 24.59 -35.20
N LYS A 767 0.40 23.80 -35.89
CA LYS A 767 -0.90 23.37 -35.37
C LYS A 767 -0.75 22.53 -34.10
N ALA A 768 0.19 21.58 -34.09
CA ALA A 768 0.50 20.77 -32.92
C ALA A 768 1.04 21.61 -31.74
N PHE A 769 1.97 22.53 -32.02
CA PHE A 769 2.50 23.48 -31.03
C PHE A 769 1.41 24.40 -30.47
N ASN A 770 0.52 24.92 -31.32
CA ASN A 770 -0.57 25.80 -30.88
C ASN A 770 -1.59 25.06 -30.01
N GLY A 771 -1.79 23.77 -30.24
CA GLY A 771 -2.64 22.90 -29.44
C GLY A 771 -2.08 22.55 -28.05
N LEU A 772 -0.83 22.90 -27.75
CA LEU A 772 -0.26 22.77 -26.40
C LEU A 772 -0.80 23.84 -25.45
N THR A 773 -0.90 23.49 -24.16
CA THR A 773 -1.15 24.43 -23.07
C THR A 773 0.02 25.41 -22.90
N THR A 774 -0.18 26.54 -22.21
CA THR A 774 0.89 27.51 -21.93
C THR A 774 2.07 26.85 -21.19
N SER A 775 1.78 25.93 -20.26
CA SER A 775 2.79 25.17 -19.52
C SER A 775 3.54 24.19 -20.42
N GLN A 776 2.84 23.45 -21.27
CA GLN A 776 3.47 22.55 -22.25
C GLN A 776 4.34 23.30 -23.26
N LYS A 777 3.92 24.49 -23.73
CA LYS A 777 4.71 25.32 -24.66
C LYS A 777 6.04 25.74 -24.06
N LYS A 778 6.09 26.09 -22.76
CA LYS A 778 7.34 26.42 -22.06
C LYS A 778 8.34 25.25 -22.03
N LEU A 779 7.85 24.01 -22.07
CA LEU A 779 8.69 22.81 -22.10
C LEU A 779 9.28 22.51 -23.49
N VAL A 780 8.75 23.11 -24.57
CA VAL A 780 9.26 22.95 -25.93
C VAL A 780 10.41 23.93 -26.18
N LYS A 781 11.64 23.49 -25.93
CA LYS A 781 12.84 24.36 -25.95
C LYS A 781 13.28 24.80 -27.36
N ASN A 782 12.80 24.14 -28.42
CA ASN A 782 13.23 24.35 -29.80
C ASN A 782 12.24 25.18 -30.66
N GLU A 783 11.29 25.91 -30.07
CA GLU A 783 10.28 26.73 -30.79
C GLU A 783 10.90 27.69 -31.84
N ALA A 784 12.10 28.21 -31.57
CA ALA A 784 12.79 29.12 -32.49
C ALA A 784 12.97 28.52 -33.91
N VAL A 785 13.18 27.20 -34.01
CA VAL A 785 13.35 26.48 -35.29
C VAL A 785 12.06 26.55 -36.13
N LEU A 786 10.90 26.38 -35.48
CA LEU A 786 9.59 26.48 -36.12
C LEU A 786 9.31 27.91 -36.63
N VAL A 787 9.64 28.93 -35.83
CA VAL A 787 9.44 30.35 -36.20
C VAL A 787 10.27 30.73 -37.43
N GLU A 788 11.52 30.28 -37.50
CA GLU A 788 12.38 30.55 -38.66
C GLU A 788 11.88 29.83 -39.92
N ALA A 789 11.33 28.63 -39.79
CA ALA A 789 10.71 27.91 -40.89
C ALA A 789 9.49 28.66 -41.47
N GLU A 790 8.64 29.23 -40.62
CA GLU A 790 7.47 30.01 -41.06
C GLU A 790 7.83 31.31 -41.78
N LYS A 791 8.85 32.03 -41.30
CA LYS A 791 9.34 33.25 -41.95
C LYS A 791 9.85 32.95 -43.36
N ALA A 792 10.50 31.80 -43.54
CA ALA A 792 10.98 31.37 -44.85
C ALA A 792 9.80 31.14 -45.83
N ILE A 793 8.73 30.46 -45.41
CA ILE A 793 7.50 30.26 -46.22
C ILE A 793 6.87 31.59 -46.63
N LYS A 794 6.65 32.52 -45.69
CA LYS A 794 5.97 33.80 -45.96
C LYS A 794 6.75 34.70 -46.93
N LYS A 795 8.08 34.64 -46.92
CA LYS A 795 8.93 35.39 -47.85
C LYS A 795 8.81 34.87 -49.29
N LEU A 796 8.66 33.56 -49.45
CA LEU A 796 8.49 32.92 -50.76
C LEU A 796 7.14 33.28 -51.41
N GLN A 797 6.12 33.63 -50.62
CA GLN A 797 4.76 33.92 -51.10
C GLN A 797 4.55 35.36 -51.64
N ASN A 798 5.45 36.33 -51.42
CA ASN A 798 5.16 37.77 -51.57
C ASN A 798 5.71 38.51 -52.83
N ILE A 799 5.97 37.82 -53.96
CA ILE A 799 6.51 38.45 -55.19
C ILE A 799 5.40 38.66 -56.26
N VAL A 800 5.03 39.93 -56.57
CA VAL A 800 4.02 40.26 -57.61
C VAL A 800 4.62 40.28 -59.02
N ALA A 801 4.15 39.40 -59.92
CA ALA A 801 4.68 39.25 -61.29
C ALA A 801 4.14 40.29 -62.30
N ILE A 802 5.04 40.98 -63.02
CA ILE A 802 4.70 41.86 -64.17
C ILE A 802 4.62 41.02 -65.46
N THR A 803 3.47 41.03 -66.14
CA THR A 803 3.17 40.24 -67.34
C THR A 803 2.91 41.12 -68.56
N SER A 804 2.74 40.53 -69.75
CA SER A 804 2.43 41.28 -70.97
C SER A 804 1.12 42.06 -70.89
N LYS A 805 0.15 41.59 -70.10
CA LYS A 805 -1.18 42.21 -69.93
C LYS A 805 -1.12 43.54 -69.18
N ASN A 806 -0.19 43.70 -68.24
CA ASN A 806 -0.12 44.89 -67.36
C ASN A 806 1.13 45.77 -67.59
N ALA A 807 1.92 45.51 -68.64
CA ALA A 807 3.11 46.28 -68.98
C ALA A 807 2.80 47.64 -69.67
N LYS A 808 3.42 48.71 -69.18
CA LYS A 808 3.32 50.09 -69.74
C LYS A 808 4.69 50.52 -70.29
N MET A 809 4.72 51.22 -71.44
CA MET A 809 5.92 51.80 -72.05
C MET A 809 5.56 53.04 -72.89
N ALA A 810 6.32 54.13 -72.74
CA ALA A 810 6.22 55.34 -73.57
C ALA A 810 7.61 55.85 -73.98
N ILE A 811 7.76 56.28 -75.25
CA ILE A 811 9.03 56.72 -75.86
C ILE A 811 8.82 58.06 -76.61
N PRO A 812 9.64 59.11 -76.38
CA PRO A 812 9.56 60.39 -77.07
C PRO A 812 10.19 60.35 -78.48
N THR A 813 10.07 61.46 -79.23
CA THR A 813 10.59 61.56 -80.61
C THR A 813 12.13 61.50 -80.67
N ILE A 814 12.66 60.68 -81.59
CA ILE A 814 14.10 60.49 -81.82
C ILE A 814 14.49 61.11 -83.17
N THR A 815 15.62 61.84 -83.23
CA THR A 815 16.15 62.45 -84.46
C THR A 815 17.52 61.89 -84.82
N ASN A 816 18.01 62.12 -86.04
CA ASN A 816 19.33 61.67 -86.49
C ASN A 816 20.51 62.36 -85.77
N LEU A 817 20.22 63.28 -84.85
CA LEU A 817 21.20 63.90 -83.95
C LEU A 817 21.08 63.41 -82.50
N SER A 818 20.02 62.68 -82.13
CA SER A 818 19.82 62.18 -80.77
C SER A 818 20.97 61.26 -80.36
N THR A 819 21.54 61.51 -79.19
CA THR A 819 22.61 60.69 -78.58
C THR A 819 22.16 60.00 -77.29
N THR A 820 20.91 60.23 -76.88
CA THR A 820 20.24 59.64 -75.74
C THR A 820 18.79 59.34 -76.10
N VAL A 821 18.22 58.31 -75.47
CA VAL A 821 16.79 58.01 -75.47
C VAL A 821 16.35 57.81 -74.03
N SER A 822 15.26 58.45 -73.65
CA SER A 822 14.66 58.34 -72.32
C SER A 822 13.15 58.20 -72.44
N GLY A 823 12.51 57.52 -71.50
CA GLY A 823 11.06 57.31 -71.50
C GLY A 823 10.56 56.74 -70.18
N THR A 824 9.34 56.21 -70.18
CA THR A 824 8.74 55.52 -69.02
C THR A 824 8.39 54.08 -69.33
N ALA A 825 8.45 53.21 -68.33
CA ALA A 825 8.06 51.80 -68.40
C ALA A 825 7.65 51.23 -67.02
N SER A 826 7.10 50.00 -66.96
CA SER A 826 6.73 49.34 -65.69
C SER A 826 7.94 49.08 -64.78
N LYS A 827 7.79 49.28 -63.46
CA LYS A 827 8.85 49.09 -62.45
C LYS A 827 9.36 47.64 -62.45
N SER A 828 10.59 47.43 -61.99
CA SER A 828 11.23 46.11 -61.93
C SER A 828 11.37 45.42 -63.31
N THR A 829 11.50 46.21 -64.38
CA THR A 829 11.74 45.72 -65.76
C THR A 829 12.97 46.36 -66.40
N LYS A 830 13.47 45.81 -67.51
CA LYS A 830 14.54 46.39 -68.35
C LYS A 830 14.03 46.70 -69.75
N VAL A 831 14.35 47.89 -70.29
CA VAL A 831 14.02 48.32 -71.66
C VAL A 831 15.26 48.25 -72.54
N TYR A 832 15.14 47.64 -73.71
CA TYR A 832 16.19 47.42 -74.70
C TYR A 832 15.84 48.13 -76.00
N VAL A 833 16.83 48.70 -76.70
CA VAL A 833 16.65 49.41 -77.98
C VAL A 833 17.51 48.77 -79.05
N TYR A 834 16.92 48.52 -80.20
CA TYR A 834 17.56 47.88 -81.36
C TYR A 834 17.37 48.70 -82.62
N ASN A 835 18.29 48.57 -83.57
CA ASN A 835 18.11 48.97 -84.97
C ASN A 835 18.34 47.73 -85.83
N GLY A 836 17.28 47.18 -86.42
CA GLY A 836 17.30 45.82 -86.95
C GLY A 836 17.60 44.80 -85.85
N SER A 837 18.55 43.90 -86.10
CA SER A 837 19.04 42.90 -85.12
C SER A 837 20.09 43.46 -84.14
N LYS A 838 20.69 44.63 -84.42
CA LYS A 838 21.74 45.20 -83.58
C LYS A 838 21.15 45.90 -82.35
N ARG A 839 21.49 45.42 -81.15
CA ARG A 839 21.19 46.12 -79.89
C ARG A 839 22.00 47.41 -79.81
N LEU A 840 21.31 48.55 -79.72
CA LEU A 840 21.92 49.86 -79.55
C LEU A 840 22.25 50.15 -78.09
N ALA A 841 21.30 49.87 -77.18
CA ALA A 841 21.45 50.10 -75.74
C ALA A 841 20.34 49.39 -74.94
N TYR A 842 20.44 49.43 -73.60
CA TYR A 842 19.38 49.07 -72.68
C TYR A 842 19.45 49.91 -71.39
N ALA A 843 18.36 49.95 -70.63
CA ALA A 843 18.33 50.54 -69.28
C ALA A 843 17.33 49.80 -68.38
N THR A 844 17.68 49.69 -67.09
CA THR A 844 16.73 49.28 -66.04
C THR A 844 15.75 50.41 -65.75
N VAL A 845 14.48 50.07 -65.58
CA VAL A 845 13.45 51.02 -65.20
C VAL A 845 13.54 51.28 -63.70
N SER A 846 13.74 52.53 -63.32
CA SER A 846 13.81 52.95 -61.92
C SER A 846 12.51 52.67 -61.14
N LYS A 847 12.58 52.73 -59.80
CA LYS A 847 11.39 52.63 -58.92
C LYS A 847 10.31 53.68 -59.23
N ASN A 848 10.64 54.76 -59.95
CA ASN A 848 9.73 55.81 -60.38
C ASN A 848 9.19 55.60 -61.81
N GLY A 849 9.48 54.45 -62.44
CA GLY A 849 8.97 54.10 -63.76
C GLY A 849 9.68 54.80 -64.93
N LYS A 850 10.82 55.46 -64.72
CA LYS A 850 11.60 56.16 -65.76
C LYS A 850 12.85 55.38 -66.17
N TYR A 851 13.26 55.50 -67.43
CA TYR A 851 14.52 54.97 -67.96
C TYR A 851 15.23 55.98 -68.89
N SER A 852 16.55 55.89 -69.01
CA SER A 852 17.36 56.67 -69.95
C SER A 852 18.61 55.90 -70.36
N MET A 853 18.97 55.95 -71.65
CA MET A 853 20.13 55.27 -72.22
C MET A 853 20.79 56.08 -73.33
N LYS A 854 22.11 55.97 -73.45
CA LYS A 854 22.86 56.60 -74.55
C LYS A 854 22.82 55.73 -75.79
N ILE A 855 22.65 56.35 -76.95
CA ILE A 855 22.74 55.68 -78.25
C ILE A 855 23.68 56.45 -79.16
N ALA A 856 24.35 55.74 -80.07
CA ALA A 856 25.01 56.40 -81.19
C ALA A 856 23.95 57.07 -82.09
N LYS A 857 24.30 58.17 -82.76
CA LYS A 857 23.40 58.85 -83.71
C LYS A 857 22.95 57.87 -84.80
N GLN A 858 21.67 57.89 -85.12
CA GLN A 858 21.05 56.97 -86.09
C GLN A 858 20.72 57.69 -87.39
N LYS A 859 20.73 56.99 -88.54
CA LYS A 859 20.34 57.60 -89.83
C LYS A 859 18.86 58.01 -89.82
N LYS A 860 18.52 59.12 -90.48
CA LYS A 860 17.10 59.53 -90.72
C LYS A 860 16.37 58.38 -91.42
N GLY A 861 15.16 58.08 -90.98
CA GLY A 861 14.32 56.99 -91.49
C GLY A 861 14.53 55.63 -90.82
N ALA A 862 15.57 55.46 -90.00
CA ALA A 862 15.79 54.20 -89.28
C ALA A 862 14.63 53.92 -88.30
N LYS A 863 14.05 52.71 -88.34
CA LYS A 863 13.03 52.24 -87.39
C LYS A 863 13.69 51.53 -86.22
N LEU A 864 13.66 52.15 -85.03
CA LEU A 864 14.22 51.59 -83.81
C LEU A 864 13.17 50.75 -83.07
N LYS A 865 13.53 49.56 -82.62
CA LYS A 865 12.67 48.63 -81.85
C LYS A 865 13.00 48.73 -80.36
N PHE A 866 11.99 48.96 -79.53
CA PHE A 866 12.06 49.00 -78.08
C PHE A 866 11.40 47.76 -77.50
N VAL A 867 12.05 47.10 -76.54
CA VAL A 867 11.58 45.85 -75.92
C VAL A 867 11.72 45.93 -74.40
N GLN A 868 10.63 45.72 -73.66
CA GLN A 868 10.63 45.65 -72.19
C GLN A 868 10.56 44.19 -71.73
N ARG A 869 11.38 43.84 -70.73
CA ARG A 869 11.44 42.49 -70.14
C ARG A 869 11.30 42.52 -68.60
N ASN A 870 10.57 41.55 -68.03
CA ASN A 870 10.40 41.39 -66.58
C ASN A 870 11.62 40.69 -65.91
N SER A 871 11.53 40.38 -64.60
CA SER A 871 12.56 39.66 -63.84
C SER A 871 12.94 38.32 -64.48
N ASP A 872 11.97 37.61 -65.03
CA ASP A 872 12.13 36.29 -65.66
C ASP A 872 12.63 36.41 -67.11
N LYS A 873 13.10 37.60 -67.51
CA LYS A 873 13.63 37.95 -68.83
C LYS A 873 12.62 37.77 -69.98
N LYS A 874 11.35 37.48 -69.69
CA LYS A 874 10.28 37.36 -70.68
C LYS A 874 9.97 38.75 -71.25
N VAL A 875 9.76 38.82 -72.57
CA VAL A 875 9.34 40.06 -73.22
C VAL A 875 7.89 40.34 -72.83
N VAL A 876 7.69 41.46 -72.15
CA VAL A 876 6.35 41.89 -71.70
C VAL A 876 5.78 43.00 -72.57
N LYS A 877 6.62 43.75 -73.32
CA LYS A 877 6.12 44.77 -74.27
C LYS A 877 7.13 45.09 -75.38
N THR A 878 6.66 45.39 -76.59
CA THR A 878 7.50 45.84 -77.71
C THR A 878 6.87 47.06 -78.41
N THR A 879 7.67 48.02 -78.85
CA THR A 879 7.22 49.25 -79.56
C THR A 879 8.28 49.71 -80.56
N TYR A 880 7.90 50.45 -81.61
CA TYR A 880 8.82 50.93 -82.65
C TYR A 880 8.78 52.45 -82.80
N VAL A 881 9.93 53.08 -83.07
CA VAL A 881 10.06 54.54 -83.27
C VAL A 881 10.95 54.84 -84.47
N THR A 882 10.46 55.64 -85.42
CA THR A 882 11.23 56.06 -86.61
C THR A 882 12.06 57.32 -86.33
N VAL A 883 13.36 57.28 -86.67
CA VAL A 883 14.30 58.39 -86.50
C VAL A 883 14.02 59.50 -87.51
N LYS A 884 13.70 60.71 -87.04
CA LYS A 884 13.42 61.87 -87.90
C LYS A 884 14.69 62.65 -88.27
N GLY A 885 14.67 63.38 -89.38
CA GLY A 885 15.78 64.24 -89.80
C GLY A 885 15.82 65.55 -89.03
N ALA A 886 17.00 66.00 -88.62
CA ALA A 886 17.21 67.28 -87.96
C ALA A 886 17.11 68.43 -88.97
N LYS A 887 16.33 69.46 -88.65
CA LYS A 887 16.07 70.61 -89.52
C LYS A 887 17.25 71.61 -89.47
N VAL A 888 17.80 72.03 -90.62
CA VAL A 888 18.82 73.10 -90.74
C VAL A 888 18.15 74.44 -91.04
N LYS A 889 18.54 75.53 -90.36
CA LYS A 889 17.97 76.89 -90.50
C LYS A 889 18.97 77.87 -91.17
N THR A 890 18.44 78.83 -91.95
CA THR A 890 18.92 80.22 -92.27
C THR A 890 19.32 80.59 -93.74
N PRO A 891 19.21 81.88 -94.16
CA PRO A 891 19.03 82.34 -95.55
C PRO A 891 20.30 82.85 -96.29
N TYR A 892 20.22 82.97 -97.63
CA TYR A 892 21.26 83.50 -98.53
C TYR A 892 20.65 84.53 -99.52
N SER A 893 21.35 85.64 -99.77
CA SER A 893 21.04 86.64 -100.81
C SER A 893 22.33 87.01 -101.54
N VAL A 894 22.32 87.06 -102.88
CA VAL A 894 23.48 87.38 -103.73
C VAL A 894 23.02 88.42 -104.76
N LYS A 895 23.67 89.60 -104.82
CA LYS A 895 23.40 90.64 -105.83
C LYS A 895 24.24 90.41 -107.10
N ALA A 896 23.81 90.87 -108.28
CA ALA A 896 24.53 90.66 -109.55
C ALA A 896 25.99 91.18 -109.56
N SER A 897 26.28 92.26 -108.84
CA SER A 897 27.63 92.80 -108.68
C SER A 897 28.50 92.01 -107.69
N ALA A 898 27.93 91.06 -106.95
CA ALA A 898 28.63 90.35 -105.88
C ALA A 898 29.68 89.37 -106.44
N THR A 899 30.91 89.53 -105.96
CA THR A 899 32.03 88.61 -106.23
C THR A 899 32.20 87.54 -105.14
N LYS A 900 31.25 87.46 -104.19
CA LYS A 900 31.25 86.50 -103.07
C LYS A 900 29.81 86.13 -102.67
N VAL A 901 29.61 84.90 -102.22
CA VAL A 901 28.39 84.40 -101.57
C VAL A 901 28.69 84.11 -100.10
N THR A 902 27.92 84.69 -99.20
CA THR A 902 28.06 84.49 -97.76
C THR A 902 26.81 83.90 -97.13
N GLY A 903 26.98 83.07 -96.11
CA GLY A 903 25.89 82.76 -95.18
C GLY A 903 26.29 81.77 -94.10
N LYS A 904 25.30 81.15 -93.46
CA LYS A 904 25.49 80.29 -92.28
C LYS A 904 25.12 78.84 -92.59
N ALA A 905 26.00 77.92 -92.19
CA ALA A 905 25.78 76.48 -92.26
C ALA A 905 26.27 75.86 -90.94
N SER A 906 25.36 75.61 -90.00
CA SER A 906 25.70 75.04 -88.71
C SER A 906 26.12 73.57 -88.87
N LYS A 907 27.38 73.27 -88.53
CA LYS A 907 27.94 71.91 -88.42
C LYS A 907 28.25 71.20 -89.75
N ALA A 908 28.35 71.95 -90.85
CA ALA A 908 28.93 71.47 -92.11
C ALA A 908 30.44 71.78 -92.17
N LYS A 909 31.23 70.91 -92.82
CA LYS A 909 32.68 71.11 -93.04
C LYS A 909 32.93 71.95 -94.28
N THR A 910 32.19 71.73 -95.36
CA THR A 910 32.30 72.50 -96.61
C THR A 910 30.94 72.86 -97.18
N VAL A 911 30.84 74.04 -97.79
CA VAL A 911 29.71 74.44 -98.62
C VAL A 911 30.15 74.48 -100.08
N ALA A 912 29.32 73.93 -100.95
CA ALA A 912 29.53 73.95 -102.40
C ALA A 912 28.39 74.70 -103.09
N ILE A 913 28.76 75.57 -104.04
CA ILE A 913 27.86 76.41 -104.81
C ILE A 913 27.98 76.03 -106.28
N TYR A 914 26.83 75.83 -106.91
CA TYR A 914 26.73 75.40 -108.30
C TYR A 914 25.92 76.40 -109.12
N LYS A 915 26.35 76.63 -110.36
CA LYS A 915 25.55 77.26 -111.43
C LYS A 915 25.17 76.17 -112.41
N GLY A 916 23.89 75.80 -112.46
CA GLY A 916 23.48 74.56 -113.13
C GLY A 916 24.17 73.34 -112.50
N SER A 917 24.83 72.53 -113.33
CA SER A 917 25.66 71.39 -112.91
C SER A 917 27.11 71.76 -112.58
N LYS A 918 27.59 72.93 -113.04
CA LYS A 918 28.99 73.36 -112.84
C LYS A 918 29.19 73.88 -111.42
N LYS A 919 30.11 73.26 -110.69
CA LYS A 919 30.57 73.74 -109.38
C LYS A 919 31.36 75.03 -109.58
N ILE A 920 30.86 76.14 -109.04
CA ILE A 920 31.48 77.46 -109.24
C ILE A 920 32.28 77.93 -108.02
N SER A 921 32.01 77.38 -106.84
CA SER A 921 32.82 77.63 -105.65
C SER A 921 32.63 76.53 -104.62
N SER A 922 33.65 76.31 -103.81
CA SER A 922 33.54 75.50 -102.60
C SER A 922 34.49 76.01 -101.54
N VAL A 923 33.96 76.10 -100.33
CA VAL A 923 34.70 76.71 -99.21
C VAL A 923 34.38 75.95 -97.93
N ALA A 924 35.37 75.88 -97.04
CA ALA A 924 35.15 75.40 -95.70
C ALA A 924 34.22 76.35 -94.93
N VAL A 925 33.38 75.78 -94.07
CA VAL A 925 32.64 76.60 -93.10
C VAL A 925 33.58 76.90 -91.95
N LYS A 926 33.67 78.18 -91.58
CA LYS A 926 34.48 78.65 -90.45
C LYS A 926 33.93 78.08 -89.14
N SER A 927 34.75 78.04 -88.10
CA SER A 927 34.39 77.55 -86.76
C SER A 927 33.10 78.14 -86.21
N LYS A 928 32.78 79.40 -86.55
CA LYS A 928 31.54 80.11 -86.17
C LYS A 928 30.30 79.73 -87.01
N GLY A 929 30.38 78.71 -87.87
CA GLY A 929 29.26 78.25 -88.71
C GLY A 929 28.93 79.18 -89.88
N THR A 930 29.86 80.05 -90.29
CA THR A 930 29.72 80.98 -91.43
C THR A 930 30.65 80.59 -92.58
N PHE A 931 30.29 80.93 -93.81
CA PHE A 931 31.20 80.79 -94.95
C PHE A 931 31.16 82.01 -95.86
N THR A 932 32.23 82.17 -96.64
CA THR A 932 32.36 83.19 -97.68
C THR A 932 32.99 82.54 -98.90
N ALA A 933 32.19 82.24 -99.91
CA ALA A 933 32.60 81.61 -101.16
C ALA A 933 32.85 82.68 -102.21
N LYS A 934 34.08 82.83 -102.73
CA LYS A 934 34.35 83.73 -103.86
C LYS A 934 33.70 83.16 -105.12
N ILE A 935 33.01 84.00 -105.88
CA ILE A 935 32.42 83.66 -107.18
C ILE A 935 32.75 84.75 -108.20
N THR A 936 32.81 84.42 -109.47
CA THR A 936 32.81 85.44 -110.52
C THR A 936 31.44 86.13 -110.58
N LYS A 937 31.40 87.41 -110.99
CA LYS A 937 30.13 88.17 -111.12
C LYS A 937 29.14 87.36 -111.96
N GLN A 938 27.90 87.24 -111.47
CA GLN A 938 26.84 86.51 -112.17
C GLN A 938 25.82 87.50 -112.72
N LYS A 939 25.35 87.27 -113.95
CA LYS A 939 24.25 88.05 -114.52
C LYS A 939 23.02 87.96 -113.59
N LYS A 940 22.31 89.08 -113.45
CA LYS A 940 21.04 89.15 -112.71
C LYS A 940 20.09 88.05 -113.21
N GLY A 941 19.40 87.38 -112.30
CA GLY A 941 18.46 86.29 -112.58
C GLY A 941 19.04 84.87 -112.53
N VAL A 942 20.36 84.68 -112.46
CA VAL A 942 20.98 83.34 -112.38
C VAL A 942 20.60 82.62 -111.07
N LYS A 943 20.17 81.36 -111.14
CA LYS A 943 19.92 80.52 -109.95
C LYS A 943 21.17 79.73 -109.56
N LEU A 944 21.61 79.90 -108.31
CA LEU A 944 22.71 79.16 -107.71
C LEU A 944 22.17 78.10 -106.74
N SER A 945 22.68 76.88 -106.81
CA SER A 945 22.34 75.81 -105.86
C SER A 945 23.43 75.69 -104.81
N VAL A 946 23.04 75.70 -103.54
CA VAL A 946 23.92 75.64 -102.37
C VAL A 946 23.64 74.33 -101.62
N TYR A 947 24.72 73.59 -101.37
CA TYR A 947 24.71 72.37 -100.57
C TYR A 947 25.74 72.47 -99.45
N ALA A 948 25.36 72.02 -98.28
CA ALA A 948 26.26 71.86 -97.15
C ALA A 948 26.63 70.38 -97.00
N TYR A 949 27.92 70.13 -96.75
CA TYR A 949 28.47 68.80 -96.53
C TYR A 949 29.14 68.73 -95.17
N ASP A 950 28.86 67.68 -94.39
CA ASP A 950 29.53 67.45 -93.10
C ASP A 950 30.89 66.73 -93.24
N SER A 951 31.53 66.42 -92.11
CA SER A 951 32.87 65.80 -92.05
C SER A 951 32.93 64.38 -92.63
N VAL A 952 31.79 63.72 -92.85
CA VAL A 952 31.68 62.38 -93.45
C VAL A 952 30.95 62.43 -94.80
N LYS A 953 30.94 63.60 -95.45
CA LYS A 953 30.39 63.87 -96.79
C LYS A 953 28.88 63.68 -96.92
N ASN A 954 28.10 63.71 -95.83
CA ASN A 954 26.63 63.72 -95.94
C ASN A 954 26.17 65.04 -96.57
N LYS A 955 25.31 64.93 -97.58
CA LYS A 955 24.77 66.06 -98.34
C LYS A 955 23.48 66.59 -97.69
N SER A 956 23.41 67.89 -97.45
CA SER A 956 22.16 68.55 -97.03
C SER A 956 21.09 68.53 -98.13
N GLU A 957 19.85 68.81 -97.77
CA GLU A 957 18.82 69.16 -98.76
C GLU A 957 19.29 70.37 -99.62
N LYS A 958 18.89 70.41 -100.90
CA LYS A 958 19.26 71.45 -101.88
C LYS A 958 18.64 72.79 -101.47
N LYS A 959 19.44 73.86 -101.40
CA LYS A 959 18.91 75.23 -101.31
C LYS A 959 19.21 75.99 -102.60
N VAL A 960 18.20 76.62 -103.20
CA VAL A 960 18.36 77.47 -104.39
C VAL A 960 18.33 78.94 -104.00
N VAL A 961 19.23 79.74 -104.58
CA VAL A 961 19.40 81.18 -104.35
C VAL A 961 19.45 81.87 -105.71
N SER A 962 18.53 82.80 -105.98
CA SER A 962 18.56 83.60 -107.21
C SER A 962 19.46 84.82 -107.03
N VAL A 963 20.30 85.11 -108.03
CA VAL A 963 21.11 86.33 -108.12
C VAL A 963 20.18 87.50 -108.42
N LYS A 964 20.05 88.43 -107.47
CA LYS A 964 19.15 89.59 -107.54
C LYS A 964 19.76 90.79 -108.26
#